data_AF-A0A183UPB6-F1
#
_entry.id   AF-A0A183UPB6-F1
#
_cell.length_a   1.000
_cell.length_b   1.000
_cell.length_c   1.000
_cell.angle_alpha   90.00
_cell.angle_beta   90.00
_cell.angle_gamma   90.00
#
_symmetry.space_group_name_H-M   'P 1'
#
loop_
_entity.id
_entity.type
_entity.pdbx_description
1 polymer ?
#
loop_
_entity_poly.entity_id
_entity_poly.type
_entity_poly.pdbx_seq_one_letter_code
_entity_poly.pdbx_strand_id
1 'polypeptide(L)'
;MRLTEPLRALIFGLLTIICFASADSTRNAAATQHQEAAHAESKQLPKQQSESESSLSPEEKADPKPEPPANVENPSNFDMSSQWSVTNRKEEIETTKELVPQSGPLSKPTEEPKPEPEPVPGSRGPPVPEPPSAAIDDEMEQISAEDYGDNKESAKPDEVDNDVIQQLVDRFLNTGSTDEEKEAKVNKAAQALVNSSAYWDMSSIQAERSIKDPAMAKKWMDGYSAEAQKVLYQVTTAGWSYVTSVSHLTKQIFDEAEEVLSEFVKSSSKQAKQFDMSSVDDPLLRKQFQMLSVDGMNALNDASRQEFSQIQSKINKMIAEAGICEMDKPPPCLLKHADIPSVLARKNNAENAQYIWMGWRSAIAPQLAPLYERLMQLTNQGATLNGFSDGGSMWRSPYELSIESSTPKRNMVEELNRLFSQILPFYKQLHAYVRRQLAGIFGIANTPQLTKDGPIPAHLLKTISADNWAALYHETKPFESDETRTEQVLEHLHKLNYTAKGMFVQAYKYFKQLGFGKLPKSLWTKSVFSRTWSKDMVCNPPVAYDMRDGNDYRIKACAQLGDSDFKMAHRLIAQVYYEYFYREQPLPFREAANPSTLTAIINVFSLLASNIDYLKSLQLLPANANDSHAARVNELYLQALEEVVKLPFDLVVDNWRFNIFEGRTNKDTWNDDWWRLSEHYQGVKPPVPRTATDFDAIATPAIAQMHFPAMRHFIGYIMQFQFLKALCQNKTNLSEGCRLQKSSVENVKKVMMLGSSINWVDALKMITGSDQLDARPLLEYYEPLISWLGNANERVQVTVGWEGAGVPFTESEVPVPRTNASDANLQHVLSEDQVAFPGGDCSKGQECLLDSTCKSGMCECNEGLYTLKIGNTHNCVPGNPADAGFGDGHGGLVIGLFPEEKISTLEPSGEPEPSAKPELEPKAKSAERHALSSRLFITSLWVLTWTLFD
;
A
#
# COMPACT_ATOMS: atom_id res chain seq x y z
N MET A 1 -9.09 13.96 18.96
CA MET A 1 -8.06 12.88 18.93
C MET A 1 -7.82 12.41 17.48
N ARG A 2 -6.57 12.13 17.09
CA ARG A 2 -6.27 11.41 15.83
C ARG A 2 -6.25 9.90 16.12
N LEU A 3 -6.98 9.12 15.32
CA LEU A 3 -6.76 7.68 15.24
C LEU A 3 -5.30 7.44 14.83
N THR A 4 -4.66 6.46 15.48
CA THR A 4 -3.23 6.12 15.31
C THR A 4 -2.98 5.71 13.86
N GLU A 5 -1.77 5.90 13.31
CA GLU A 5 -1.54 5.45 11.94
C GLU A 5 -1.74 3.92 11.72
N PRO A 6 -1.39 3.00 12.65
CA PRO A 6 -1.79 1.59 12.48
C PRO A 6 -3.30 1.36 12.59
N LEU A 7 -4.07 2.08 13.42
CA LEU A 7 -5.56 1.97 13.39
C LEU A 7 -6.13 2.55 12.08
N ARG A 8 -5.58 3.63 11.55
CA ARG A 8 -6.01 4.21 10.27
C ARG A 8 -5.67 3.31 9.09
N ALA A 9 -4.46 2.75 9.05
CA ALA A 9 -4.07 1.73 8.08
C ALA A 9 -4.98 0.50 8.19
N LEU A 10 -5.38 0.10 9.42
CA LEU A 10 -6.46 -0.86 9.63
C LEU A 10 -7.75 -0.41 8.95
N ILE A 11 -8.32 0.74 9.34
CA ILE A 11 -9.60 1.25 8.80
C ILE A 11 -9.62 1.24 7.27
N PHE A 12 -8.55 1.65 6.59
CA PHE A 12 -8.49 1.63 5.12
C PHE A 12 -8.28 0.24 4.51
N GLY A 13 -7.54 -0.66 5.16
CA GLY A 13 -7.53 -2.07 4.79
C GLY A 13 -8.90 -2.72 4.96
N LEU A 14 -9.51 -2.56 6.14
CA LEU A 14 -10.85 -3.02 6.51
C LEU A 14 -11.93 -2.53 5.54
N LEU A 15 -11.91 -1.25 5.19
CA LEU A 15 -12.84 -0.67 4.21
C LEU A 15 -12.69 -1.32 2.82
N THR A 16 -11.51 -1.81 2.45
CA THR A 16 -11.29 -2.58 1.20
C THR A 16 -11.85 -4.01 1.31
N ILE A 17 -11.89 -4.61 2.51
CA ILE A 17 -12.29 -6.01 2.73
C ILE A 17 -13.79 -6.18 3.01
N ILE A 18 -14.47 -5.15 3.54
CA ILE A 18 -15.95 -5.10 3.71
C ILE A 18 -16.68 -5.57 2.43
N CYS A 19 -16.10 -5.24 1.28
CA CYS A 19 -16.63 -5.46 -0.05
C CYS A 19 -16.51 -6.93 -0.48
N PHE A 20 -15.37 -7.58 -0.18
CA PHE A 20 -15.17 -9.01 -0.44
C PHE A 20 -16.10 -9.88 0.41
N ALA A 21 -16.27 -9.56 1.70
CA ALA A 21 -17.20 -10.29 2.56
C ALA A 21 -18.68 -10.13 2.15
N SER A 22 -19.06 -8.96 1.61
CA SER A 22 -20.41 -8.72 1.09
C SER A 22 -20.70 -9.51 -0.19
N ALA A 23 -19.69 -9.88 -0.97
CA ALA A 23 -19.86 -10.58 -2.25
C ALA A 23 -20.37 -12.03 -2.07
N ASP A 24 -19.82 -12.79 -1.12
CA ASP A 24 -20.28 -14.16 -0.84
C ASP A 24 -21.65 -14.20 -0.14
N SER A 25 -22.01 -13.16 0.63
CA SER A 25 -23.38 -12.98 1.12
C SER A 25 -24.38 -12.81 -0.04
N THR A 26 -24.07 -11.94 -1.01
CA THR A 26 -24.94 -11.72 -2.17
C THR A 26 -25.04 -12.92 -3.11
N ARG A 27 -24.01 -13.78 -3.20
CA ARG A 27 -24.07 -15.05 -3.96
C ARG A 27 -25.17 -15.98 -3.46
N ASN A 28 -25.35 -16.09 -2.15
CA ASN A 28 -26.39 -16.94 -1.56
C ASN A 28 -27.80 -16.32 -1.68
N ALA A 29 -27.93 -15.00 -1.64
CA ALA A 29 -29.22 -14.32 -1.80
C ALA A 29 -29.74 -14.32 -3.26
N ALA A 30 -28.85 -14.20 -4.25
CA ALA A 30 -29.21 -14.18 -5.67
C ALA A 30 -29.77 -15.54 -6.15
N ALA A 31 -29.38 -16.64 -5.52
CA ALA A 31 -29.85 -17.99 -5.86
C ALA A 31 -31.33 -18.23 -5.50
N THR A 32 -31.88 -17.52 -4.51
CA THR A 32 -33.26 -17.73 -4.03
C THR A 32 -34.31 -16.90 -4.78
N GLN A 33 -33.99 -15.65 -5.18
CA GLN A 33 -34.99 -14.77 -5.82
C GLN A 33 -35.40 -15.18 -7.23
N HIS A 34 -34.60 -16.00 -7.93
CA HIS A 34 -34.88 -16.40 -9.32
C HIS A 34 -35.97 -17.48 -9.49
N GLN A 35 -36.57 -18.01 -8.41
CA GLN A 35 -37.65 -19.01 -8.50
C GLN A 35 -39.09 -18.48 -8.29
N GLU A 36 -39.29 -17.26 -7.77
CA GLU A 36 -40.64 -16.74 -7.50
C GLU A 36 -41.16 -15.72 -8.53
N ALA A 37 -40.28 -15.12 -9.35
CA ALA A 37 -40.64 -14.07 -10.30
C ALA A 37 -41.40 -14.55 -11.57
N ALA A 38 -41.79 -15.82 -11.66
CA ALA A 38 -42.29 -16.45 -12.89
C ALA A 38 -43.83 -16.56 -13.01
N HIS A 39 -44.61 -15.85 -12.18
CA HIS A 39 -46.07 -16.05 -12.09
C HIS A 39 -46.94 -14.79 -11.83
N ALA A 40 -46.67 -13.66 -12.50
CA ALA A 40 -47.64 -12.55 -12.58
C ALA A 40 -47.43 -11.55 -13.75
N GLU A 41 -47.96 -11.84 -14.95
CA GLU A 41 -48.24 -10.81 -15.97
C GLU A 41 -49.66 -10.97 -16.54
N SER A 42 -50.56 -10.01 -16.27
CA SER A 42 -51.74 -9.70 -17.12
C SER A 42 -52.56 -8.51 -16.58
N LYS A 43 -52.43 -7.32 -17.19
CA LYS A 43 -53.54 -6.53 -17.77
C LYS A 43 -53.09 -5.15 -18.32
N GLN A 44 -53.97 -4.52 -19.09
CA GLN A 44 -53.64 -3.52 -20.10
C GLN A 44 -54.11 -2.08 -19.78
N LEU A 45 -53.53 -1.14 -20.55
CA LEU A 45 -53.95 0.25 -20.84
C LEU A 45 -55.47 0.44 -21.12
N PRO A 46 -56.06 1.68 -21.08
CA PRO A 46 -55.69 2.77 -22.01
C PRO A 46 -55.87 4.25 -21.54
N LYS A 47 -55.75 5.19 -22.50
CA LYS A 47 -55.70 6.68 -22.41
C LYS A 47 -57.05 7.37 -22.70
N GLN A 48 -57.23 8.64 -22.26
CA GLN A 48 -57.59 9.86 -23.07
C GLN A 48 -58.01 11.04 -22.13
N GLN A 49 -57.54 12.30 -22.33
CA GLN A 49 -58.18 13.48 -22.99
C GLN A 49 -59.55 13.94 -22.42
N SER A 50 -59.91 15.24 -22.28
CA SER A 50 -59.21 16.54 -22.52
C SER A 50 -60.00 17.74 -21.91
N GLU A 51 -59.39 18.95 -21.88
CA GLU A 51 -60.03 20.30 -21.76
C GLU A 51 -60.78 20.66 -20.44
N SER A 52 -61.04 21.93 -20.05
CA SER A 52 -60.48 23.30 -20.30
C SER A 52 -61.15 24.29 -19.27
N GLU A 53 -60.90 25.60 -19.09
CA GLU A 53 -60.01 26.64 -19.66
C GLU A 53 -59.90 27.86 -18.69
N SER A 54 -58.95 28.78 -18.90
CA SER A 54 -58.91 30.18 -18.40
C SER A 54 -58.63 30.40 -16.87
N SER A 55 -58.23 31.58 -16.36
CA SER A 55 -57.98 32.92 -16.95
C SER A 55 -56.96 33.76 -16.14
N LEU A 56 -56.34 34.74 -16.82
CA LEU A 56 -55.85 36.06 -16.34
C LEU A 56 -54.94 36.16 -15.08
N SER A 57 -53.65 36.42 -15.33
CA SER A 57 -52.86 37.41 -14.56
C SER A 57 -53.27 38.86 -14.96
N PRO A 58 -52.78 39.92 -14.27
CA PRO A 58 -51.64 40.64 -14.84
C PRO A 58 -50.70 41.41 -13.84
N GLU A 59 -49.43 41.57 -14.25
CA GLU A 59 -48.63 42.84 -14.30
C GLU A 59 -48.14 43.57 -13.02
N GLU A 60 -47.13 44.46 -13.02
CA GLU A 60 -46.21 45.10 -14.03
C GLU A 60 -44.94 45.62 -13.27
N LYS A 61 -43.81 46.15 -13.80
CA LYS A 61 -42.86 45.89 -14.94
C LYS A 61 -41.63 46.80 -14.72
N ALA A 62 -40.47 46.49 -15.32
CA ALA A 62 -39.52 47.49 -15.88
C ALA A 62 -38.37 46.81 -16.68
N ASP A 63 -38.24 47.16 -17.97
CA ASP A 63 -37.27 46.67 -18.98
C ASP A 63 -37.50 47.51 -20.28
N PRO A 64 -36.85 47.34 -21.47
CA PRO A 64 -35.48 46.96 -21.86
C PRO A 64 -34.90 47.83 -23.05
N LYS A 65 -33.76 47.39 -23.65
CA LYS A 65 -33.36 47.54 -25.10
C LYS A 65 -32.91 48.93 -25.65
N PRO A 66 -32.34 49.07 -26.89
CA PRO A 66 -32.08 48.08 -27.98
C PRO A 66 -30.62 48.05 -28.57
N GLU A 67 -30.45 47.27 -29.66
CA GLU A 67 -29.24 46.89 -30.44
C GLU A 67 -29.29 47.41 -31.93
N PRO A 68 -28.33 47.13 -32.85
CA PRO A 68 -26.97 46.55 -32.77
C PRO A 68 -25.87 47.55 -33.30
N PRO A 69 -25.17 47.50 -34.48
CA PRO A 69 -25.08 46.56 -35.64
C PRO A 69 -23.65 46.13 -36.17
N ALA A 70 -23.63 45.04 -36.94
CA ALA A 70 -22.74 44.68 -38.08
C ALA A 70 -21.18 44.64 -38.00
N ASN A 71 -20.64 43.41 -38.00
CA ASN A 71 -19.40 42.86 -38.60
C ASN A 71 -18.06 43.66 -38.67
N VAL A 72 -16.98 43.05 -38.13
CA VAL A 72 -15.77 42.57 -38.88
C VAL A 72 -15.04 41.50 -38.03
N GLU A 73 -14.02 40.85 -38.60
CA GLU A 73 -13.42 39.54 -38.27
C GLU A 73 -12.65 39.39 -36.92
N ASN A 74 -12.35 38.12 -36.60
CA ASN A 74 -11.57 37.62 -35.45
C ASN A 74 -10.04 37.79 -35.70
N PRO A 75 -9.17 37.82 -34.67
CA PRO A 75 -8.60 36.54 -34.21
C PRO A 75 -8.24 36.43 -32.71
N SER A 76 -7.95 35.19 -32.30
CA SER A 76 -7.53 34.79 -30.96
C SER A 76 -6.05 35.05 -30.65
N ASN A 77 -5.76 35.58 -29.45
CA ASN A 77 -4.75 35.11 -28.50
C ASN A 77 -4.53 36.17 -27.40
N PHE A 78 -4.59 35.78 -26.13
CA PHE A 78 -3.96 36.55 -25.06
C PHE A 78 -3.35 35.62 -24.01
N ASP A 79 -2.07 35.85 -23.74
CA ASP A 79 -1.22 35.04 -22.86
C ASP A 79 -1.28 35.56 -21.42
N MET A 80 -1.17 34.67 -20.43
CA MET A 80 -1.13 35.01 -19.00
C MET A 80 0.25 34.82 -18.35
N SER A 81 1.31 34.88 -19.16
CA SER A 81 2.72 34.80 -18.77
C SER A 81 3.30 36.07 -18.10
N SER A 82 2.53 36.84 -17.32
CA SER A 82 2.93 38.19 -16.89
C SER A 82 2.71 38.55 -15.42
N GLN A 83 3.21 37.71 -14.50
CA GLN A 83 3.79 38.14 -13.21
C GLN A 83 5.05 37.30 -12.94
N TRP A 84 5.91 37.76 -12.01
CA TRP A 84 7.27 37.22 -11.72
C TRP A 84 8.38 37.70 -12.68
N SER A 85 8.52 39.02 -12.85
CA SER A 85 9.70 39.62 -13.50
C SER A 85 10.90 39.70 -12.54
N VAL A 86 11.99 39.00 -12.83
CA VAL A 86 13.26 39.12 -12.09
C VAL A 86 13.93 40.46 -12.44
N THR A 87 13.98 41.39 -11.47
CA THR A 87 14.65 42.68 -11.65
C THR A 87 16.16 42.56 -11.46
N ASN A 88 16.87 42.37 -12.57
CA ASN A 88 18.33 42.56 -12.63
C ASN A 88 18.69 43.98 -12.16
N ARG A 89 19.41 44.10 -11.04
CA ARG A 89 20.09 45.34 -10.63
C ARG A 89 21.59 45.07 -10.51
N LYS A 90 22.38 45.75 -11.34
CA LYS A 90 23.83 45.85 -11.15
C LYS A 90 24.09 46.87 -10.05
N GLU A 91 24.90 46.51 -9.07
CA GLU A 91 25.61 47.47 -8.21
C GLU A 91 27.10 47.06 -8.19
N GLU A 92 27.97 48.06 -8.18
CA GLU A 92 29.41 47.91 -8.32
C GLU A 92 30.06 47.84 -6.94
N ILE A 93 31.07 46.98 -6.74
CA ILE A 93 31.91 46.99 -5.53
C ILE A 93 33.39 46.98 -5.95
N GLU A 94 34.18 47.81 -5.28
CA GLU A 94 35.50 48.24 -5.72
C GLU A 94 36.61 47.20 -5.52
N THR A 95 37.71 47.37 -6.27
CA THR A 95 38.92 46.57 -6.12
C THR A 95 39.80 47.07 -4.98
N THR A 96 40.31 46.16 -4.15
CA THR A 96 41.53 46.37 -3.35
C THR A 96 42.49 45.19 -3.53
N LYS A 97 43.79 45.45 -3.36
CA LYS A 97 44.89 44.65 -3.91
C LYS A 97 45.66 43.86 -2.85
N GLU A 98 46.14 42.70 -3.29
CA GLU A 98 47.44 42.08 -3.02
C GLU A 98 48.04 42.11 -1.59
N LEU A 99 48.45 40.93 -1.12
CA LEU A 99 49.88 40.71 -0.82
C LEU A 99 50.23 39.21 -0.91
N VAL A 100 51.39 38.92 -1.50
CA VAL A 100 51.95 37.57 -1.73
C VAL A 100 53.43 37.62 -1.33
N PRO A 101 54.01 36.54 -0.80
CA PRO A 101 55.22 36.03 -1.45
C PRO A 101 55.28 34.49 -1.56
N GLN A 102 55.95 34.02 -2.62
CA GLN A 102 56.37 32.63 -2.80
C GLN A 102 57.81 32.44 -2.31
N SER A 103 58.19 31.23 -1.90
CA SER A 103 59.59 30.75 -2.02
C SER A 103 59.68 29.21 -1.97
N GLY A 104 60.62 28.66 -2.76
CA GLY A 104 60.86 27.22 -2.93
C GLY A 104 61.90 26.59 -1.97
N PRO A 105 62.47 25.41 -2.33
CA PRO A 105 62.93 24.39 -1.38
C PRO A 105 64.46 24.32 -1.17
N LEU A 106 64.91 23.59 -0.12
CA LEU A 106 66.27 23.04 0.00
C LEU A 106 66.34 21.76 0.88
N SER A 107 67.55 21.20 1.11
CA SER A 107 67.80 19.75 1.26
C SER A 107 68.55 19.26 2.55
N LYS A 108 68.73 17.93 2.67
CA LYS A 108 69.47 17.14 3.70
C LYS A 108 70.95 17.56 3.93
N PRO A 109 71.58 17.16 5.07
CA PRO A 109 72.34 15.88 5.21
C PRO A 109 71.69 14.89 6.22
N THR A 110 72.04 13.59 6.40
CA THR A 110 73.01 12.62 5.82
C THR A 110 74.42 12.48 6.47
N GLU A 111 74.66 11.41 7.26
CA GLU A 111 76.00 10.80 7.52
C GLU A 111 75.88 9.29 7.94
N GLU A 112 77.00 8.55 8.06
CA GLU A 112 77.15 7.06 8.05
C GLU A 112 78.40 6.60 8.90
N PRO A 113 78.84 5.31 9.02
CA PRO A 113 78.16 3.98 9.00
C PRO A 113 78.70 2.90 10.03
N LYS A 114 78.05 1.70 10.06
CA LYS A 114 78.58 0.34 10.45
C LYS A 114 78.96 0.01 11.92
N PRO A 115 79.15 -1.28 12.33
CA PRO A 115 79.11 -2.57 11.58
C PRO A 115 78.14 -3.67 12.14
N GLU A 116 78.12 -4.85 11.49
CA GLU A 116 77.36 -6.09 11.84
C GLU A 116 78.06 -6.97 12.90
N PRO A 117 77.35 -7.98 13.47
CA PRO A 117 77.67 -9.38 13.11
C PRO A 117 76.49 -10.38 13.02
N GLU A 118 76.72 -11.49 12.31
CA GLU A 118 75.92 -12.73 12.21
C GLU A 118 76.23 -13.77 13.34
N PRO A 119 75.57 -14.96 13.45
CA PRO A 119 74.18 -15.37 13.09
C PRO A 119 73.44 -16.27 14.14
N VAL A 120 72.08 -16.25 14.15
CA VAL A 120 71.08 -17.39 14.17
C VAL A 120 71.18 -18.53 15.25
N PRO A 121 70.11 -19.26 15.69
CA PRO A 121 68.63 -19.15 15.53
C PRO A 121 67.85 -18.99 16.88
N GLY A 122 66.50 -18.81 16.87
CA GLY A 122 65.75 -18.83 18.15
C GLY A 122 64.22 -18.69 18.29
N SER A 123 63.37 -18.92 17.27
CA SER A 123 61.89 -19.07 17.39
C SER A 123 60.97 -17.86 17.74
N ARG A 124 59.79 -17.83 17.10
CA ARG A 124 58.51 -17.15 17.43
C ARG A 124 58.54 -15.71 18.00
N GLY A 125 58.23 -14.74 17.13
CA GLY A 125 57.73 -13.41 17.53
C GLY A 125 56.25 -13.42 17.98
N PRO A 126 55.75 -12.32 18.60
CA PRO A 126 54.36 -12.18 19.07
C PRO A 126 53.36 -11.97 17.91
N PRO A 127 52.05 -12.18 18.13
CA PRO A 127 51.02 -11.93 17.12
C PRO A 127 50.89 -10.44 16.76
N VAL A 128 50.52 -10.19 15.51
CA VAL A 128 50.14 -8.86 14.99
C VAL A 128 48.73 -8.51 15.50
N PRO A 129 48.41 -7.24 15.83
CA PRO A 129 47.05 -6.85 16.18
C PRO A 129 46.08 -7.03 15.01
N GLU A 130 44.92 -7.61 15.27
CA GLU A 130 43.85 -7.76 14.26
C GLU A 130 43.19 -6.41 13.92
N PRO A 131 42.65 -6.26 12.70
CA PRO A 131 41.87 -5.08 12.32
C PRO A 131 40.54 -5.03 13.11
N PRO A 132 39.99 -3.83 13.39
CA PRO A 132 38.83 -3.65 14.27
C PRO A 132 37.48 -4.13 13.68
N SER A 133 37.47 -4.89 12.58
CA SER A 133 36.27 -5.50 12.01
C SER A 133 35.84 -6.78 12.75
N ALA A 134 36.79 -7.66 13.09
CA ALA A 134 36.49 -8.99 13.64
C ALA A 134 35.68 -8.93 14.94
N ALA A 135 36.03 -8.00 15.83
CA ALA A 135 35.36 -7.79 17.12
C ALA A 135 33.90 -7.28 17.02
N ILE A 136 33.42 -6.89 15.83
CA ILE A 136 32.02 -6.47 15.60
C ILE A 136 31.16 -7.66 15.16
N ASP A 137 31.75 -8.59 14.42
CA ASP A 137 31.04 -9.78 13.95
C ASP A 137 30.83 -10.80 15.09
N ASP A 138 31.79 -10.91 16.04
CA ASP A 138 31.64 -11.69 17.29
C ASP A 138 30.44 -11.23 18.17
N GLU A 139 30.12 -9.93 18.21
CA GLU A 139 28.92 -9.44 18.93
C GLU A 139 27.61 -9.95 18.30
N MET A 140 27.62 -10.41 17.04
CA MET A 140 26.42 -10.83 16.30
C MET A 140 25.97 -12.25 16.65
N GLU A 141 26.90 -13.11 17.09
CA GLU A 141 26.62 -14.46 17.57
C GLU A 141 26.23 -14.50 19.06
N GLN A 142 26.71 -13.54 19.87
CA GLN A 142 26.48 -13.50 21.32
C GLN A 142 25.06 -13.03 21.75
N ILE A 143 24.19 -12.66 20.82
CA ILE A 143 22.79 -12.34 21.10
C ILE A 143 22.02 -13.67 21.28
N SER A 144 21.95 -14.16 22.52
CA SER A 144 21.41 -15.49 22.83
C SER A 144 19.95 -15.67 22.38
N ALA A 145 19.60 -16.91 22.02
CA ALA A 145 18.23 -17.29 21.65
C ALA A 145 17.20 -17.10 22.77
N GLU A 146 17.63 -16.75 23.99
CA GLU A 146 16.82 -16.38 25.14
C GLU A 146 16.19 -14.97 25.00
N ASP A 147 16.68 -14.17 24.04
CA ASP A 147 16.10 -12.87 23.68
C ASP A 147 14.84 -12.99 22.83
N TYR A 148 14.82 -13.89 21.85
CA TYR A 148 13.74 -14.02 20.86
C TYR A 148 12.99 -15.37 20.88
N GLY A 149 13.52 -16.39 21.58
CA GLY A 149 12.84 -17.65 21.85
C GLY A 149 12.74 -18.58 20.64
N ASP A 150 13.77 -19.41 20.44
CA ASP A 150 13.74 -20.56 19.53
C ASP A 150 12.90 -21.72 20.07
N ASN A 151 11.60 -21.47 20.25
CA ASN A 151 10.61 -22.53 20.22
C ASN A 151 10.51 -23.03 18.77
N LYS A 152 10.93 -24.28 18.53
CA LYS A 152 10.52 -25.00 17.30
C LYS A 152 9.00 -24.93 17.18
N GLU A 153 8.51 -24.62 15.98
CA GLU A 153 7.13 -24.24 15.74
C GLU A 153 6.16 -25.44 15.83
N SER A 154 5.87 -25.83 17.07
CA SER A 154 4.87 -26.83 17.43
C SER A 154 3.47 -26.25 17.21
N ALA A 155 3.05 -26.19 15.94
CA ALA A 155 1.69 -25.87 15.53
C ALA A 155 0.70 -26.95 16.03
N LYS A 156 0.35 -26.90 17.31
CA LYS A 156 -0.88 -27.51 17.80
C LYS A 156 -2.04 -26.64 17.31
N PRO A 157 -3.14 -27.24 16.81
CA PRO A 157 -4.37 -26.50 16.56
C PRO A 157 -4.82 -25.77 17.83
N ASP A 158 -5.42 -24.59 17.66
CA ASP A 158 -6.21 -23.96 18.72
C ASP A 158 -7.32 -24.93 19.14
N GLU A 159 -7.57 -25.06 20.45
CA GLU A 159 -8.65 -25.92 20.95
C GLU A 159 -10.00 -25.31 20.58
N VAL A 160 -10.83 -26.10 19.88
CA VAL A 160 -12.07 -25.59 19.27
C VAL A 160 -13.13 -25.34 20.34
N ASP A 161 -13.51 -24.08 20.51
CA ASP A 161 -14.59 -23.67 21.40
C ASP A 161 -15.95 -24.10 20.81
N ASN A 162 -16.42 -25.25 21.28
CA ASN A 162 -17.68 -25.84 20.84
C ASN A 162 -18.91 -25.04 21.27
N ASP A 163 -18.84 -24.23 22.34
CA ASP A 163 -19.97 -23.37 22.76
C ASP A 163 -20.15 -22.20 21.79
N VAL A 164 -19.05 -21.67 21.22
CA VAL A 164 -19.09 -20.65 20.16
C VAL A 164 -19.58 -21.24 18.84
N ILE A 165 -19.16 -22.46 18.49
CA ILE A 165 -19.69 -23.17 17.31
C ILE A 165 -21.20 -23.44 17.50
N GLN A 166 -21.63 -23.92 18.66
CA GLN A 166 -23.05 -24.23 18.89
C GLN A 166 -23.91 -22.96 18.85
N GLN A 167 -23.44 -21.84 19.42
CA GLN A 167 -24.11 -20.54 19.26
C GLN A 167 -24.21 -20.06 17.80
N LEU A 168 -23.19 -20.34 16.97
CA LEU A 168 -23.24 -20.05 15.53
C LEU A 168 -24.22 -20.97 14.80
N VAL A 169 -24.21 -22.27 15.09
CA VAL A 169 -25.13 -23.27 14.52
C VAL A 169 -26.58 -22.95 14.88
N ASP A 170 -26.87 -22.69 16.15
CA ASP A 170 -28.21 -22.37 16.63
C ASP A 170 -28.72 -21.04 16.01
N ARG A 171 -27.83 -20.08 15.74
CA ARG A 171 -28.18 -18.83 15.04
C ARG A 171 -28.39 -19.03 13.52
N PHE A 172 -27.66 -19.97 12.90
CA PHE A 172 -27.81 -20.31 11.48
C PHE A 172 -29.04 -21.20 11.19
N LEU A 173 -29.48 -22.01 12.16
CA LEU A 173 -30.66 -22.87 12.05
C LEU A 173 -31.97 -22.12 12.36
N ASN A 174 -31.92 -21.02 13.11
CA ASN A 174 -33.08 -20.17 13.41
C ASN A 174 -33.34 -19.07 12.36
N THR A 175 -33.21 -19.38 11.06
CA THR A 175 -33.69 -18.52 9.97
C THR A 175 -35.22 -18.58 9.86
N GLY A 176 -35.92 -18.05 10.87
CA GLY A 176 -37.37 -18.22 11.04
C GLY A 176 -38.05 -16.99 11.65
N SER A 177 -38.20 -15.93 10.84
CA SER A 177 -39.00 -14.73 11.12
C SER A 177 -38.61 -13.91 12.37
N THR A 178 -37.84 -12.85 12.16
CA THR A 178 -37.73 -11.72 13.10
C THR A 178 -37.93 -10.40 12.37
N ASP A 179 -38.68 -9.48 12.99
CA ASP A 179 -38.74 -8.05 12.63
C ASP A 179 -37.38 -7.35 12.86
N GLU A 180 -37.34 -6.02 12.77
CA GLU A 180 -36.15 -5.16 12.98
C GLU A 180 -35.65 -5.12 14.45
N GLU A 181 -35.43 -6.29 15.07
CA GLU A 181 -34.67 -6.37 16.32
C GLU A 181 -33.21 -5.96 16.07
N LYS A 182 -32.75 -4.93 16.79
CA LYS A 182 -31.34 -4.47 16.73
C LYS A 182 -30.41 -5.63 17.03
N GLU A 183 -29.48 -5.92 16.12
CA GLU A 183 -28.51 -7.00 16.28
C GLU A 183 -27.82 -6.93 17.65
N ALA A 184 -27.96 -8.02 18.43
CA ALA A 184 -27.40 -8.08 19.77
C ALA A 184 -25.87 -8.01 19.71
N LYS A 185 -25.31 -6.93 20.27
CA LYS A 185 -23.86 -6.66 20.26
C LYS A 185 -23.06 -7.81 20.85
N VAL A 186 -22.09 -8.32 20.10
CA VAL A 186 -21.33 -9.54 20.43
C VAL A 186 -20.07 -9.26 21.24
N ASN A 187 -19.44 -8.09 21.10
CA ASN A 187 -18.23 -7.72 21.81
C ASN A 187 -18.54 -7.22 23.23
N LYS A 188 -18.91 -8.16 24.10
CA LYS A 188 -19.18 -7.93 25.53
C LYS A 188 -18.01 -7.23 26.25
N ALA A 189 -16.76 -7.43 25.80
CA ALA A 189 -15.58 -6.81 26.40
C ALA A 189 -15.49 -5.30 26.10
N ALA A 190 -15.80 -4.88 24.86
CA ALA A 190 -15.89 -3.47 24.52
C ALA A 190 -17.13 -2.81 25.17
N GLN A 191 -18.30 -3.45 25.10
CA GLN A 191 -19.52 -2.89 25.70
C GLN A 191 -19.42 -2.72 27.23
N ALA A 192 -18.65 -3.58 27.93
CA ALA A 192 -18.39 -3.46 29.36
C ALA A 192 -17.51 -2.25 29.75
N LEU A 193 -16.87 -1.56 28.81
CA LEU A 193 -16.16 -0.31 29.07
C LEU A 193 -17.09 0.91 29.07
N VAL A 194 -18.19 0.87 28.32
CA VAL A 194 -19.12 2.00 28.18
C VAL A 194 -19.72 2.34 29.55
N ASN A 195 -19.63 3.61 29.94
CA ASN A 195 -20.04 4.11 31.27
C ASN A 195 -19.30 3.48 32.48
N SER A 196 -18.18 2.78 32.28
CA SER A 196 -17.43 2.15 33.37
C SER A 196 -16.63 3.13 34.26
N SER A 197 -16.57 4.41 33.90
CA SER A 197 -15.93 5.47 34.69
C SER A 197 -16.50 6.87 34.41
N ALA A 198 -16.04 7.87 35.17
CA ALA A 198 -16.43 9.26 34.97
C ALA A 198 -15.99 9.85 33.61
N TYR A 199 -15.04 9.24 32.89
CA TYR A 199 -14.57 9.72 31.56
C TYR A 199 -15.56 9.42 30.42
N TRP A 200 -16.68 8.77 30.73
CA TRP A 200 -17.80 8.56 29.82
C TRP A 200 -18.94 9.56 30.07
N ASP A 201 -19.08 10.09 31.29
CA ASP A 201 -20.22 10.93 31.68
C ASP A 201 -20.25 12.26 30.89
N MET A 202 -21.43 12.56 30.36
CA MET A 202 -21.76 13.77 29.62
C MET A 202 -22.74 14.68 30.37
N SER A 203 -23.33 14.21 31.48
CA SER A 203 -24.38 14.90 32.22
C SER A 203 -23.86 16.01 33.13
N SER A 204 -22.60 15.90 33.58
CA SER A 204 -21.96 16.85 34.51
C SER A 204 -21.01 17.86 33.85
N ILE A 205 -21.02 17.98 32.52
CA ILE A 205 -20.10 18.85 31.77
C ILE A 205 -20.39 20.33 32.03
N GLN A 206 -19.35 21.05 32.45
CA GLN A 206 -19.32 22.50 32.65
C GLN A 206 -19.09 23.25 31.32
N ALA A 207 -19.18 24.58 31.34
CA ALA A 207 -18.84 25.41 30.18
C ALA A 207 -17.38 25.25 29.76
N GLU A 208 -17.07 25.45 28.48
CA GLU A 208 -15.69 25.42 27.98
C GLU A 208 -14.82 26.48 28.69
N ARG A 209 -13.56 26.14 28.96
CA ARG A 209 -12.56 27.00 29.65
C ARG A 209 -13.03 27.54 31.02
N SER A 210 -13.90 26.81 31.72
CA SER A 210 -14.39 27.15 33.07
C SER A 210 -13.45 26.68 34.20
N ILE A 211 -12.82 25.50 34.05
CA ILE A 211 -11.97 24.90 35.07
C ILE A 211 -10.55 25.45 34.96
N LYS A 212 -10.14 26.26 35.95
CA LYS A 212 -8.84 26.96 35.97
C LYS A 212 -7.80 26.35 36.91
N ASP A 213 -8.09 25.22 37.56
CA ASP A 213 -7.19 24.53 38.50
C ASP A 213 -6.22 23.57 37.78
N PRO A 214 -4.90 23.83 37.79
CA PRO A 214 -3.91 22.96 37.14
C PRO A 214 -3.77 21.58 37.83
N ALA A 215 -4.04 21.48 39.12
CA ALA A 215 -4.01 20.20 39.84
C ALA A 215 -5.19 19.31 39.42
N MET A 216 -6.36 19.91 39.21
CA MET A 216 -7.52 19.22 38.62
C MET A 216 -7.25 18.81 37.17
N ALA A 217 -6.65 19.69 36.36
CA ALA A 217 -6.28 19.38 34.97
C ALA A 217 -5.31 18.18 34.90
N LYS A 218 -4.27 18.16 35.74
CA LYS A 218 -3.35 17.02 35.82
C LYS A 218 -4.05 15.74 36.24
N LYS A 219 -4.83 15.78 37.33
CA LYS A 219 -5.57 14.61 37.85
C LYS A 219 -6.54 14.03 36.81
N TRP A 220 -7.17 14.88 36.00
CA TRP A 220 -8.03 14.46 34.90
C TRP A 220 -7.22 13.79 33.78
N MET A 221 -6.06 14.34 33.39
CA MET A 221 -5.19 13.75 32.35
C MET A 221 -4.60 12.39 32.76
N ASP A 222 -4.19 12.26 34.03
CA ASP A 222 -3.65 11.02 34.59
C ASP A 222 -4.72 9.90 34.54
N GLY A 223 -5.96 10.19 34.95
CA GLY A 223 -7.06 9.24 34.92
C GLY A 223 -7.64 8.98 33.52
N TYR A 224 -7.70 10.00 32.65
CA TYR A 224 -8.03 9.85 31.24
C TYR A 224 -7.08 8.86 30.57
N SER A 225 -5.76 8.99 30.81
CA SER A 225 -4.75 8.11 30.25
C SER A 225 -4.97 6.65 30.67
N ALA A 226 -5.29 6.41 31.94
CA ALA A 226 -5.56 5.06 32.47
C ALA A 226 -6.86 4.44 31.91
N GLU A 227 -7.87 5.24 31.59
CA GLU A 227 -9.12 4.77 30.98
C GLU A 227 -8.97 4.53 29.48
N ALA A 228 -8.43 5.52 28.77
CA ALA A 228 -8.16 5.48 27.33
C ALA A 228 -7.28 4.29 26.95
N GLN A 229 -6.33 3.91 27.82
CA GLN A 229 -5.50 2.72 27.62
C GLN A 229 -6.34 1.43 27.54
N LYS A 230 -7.40 1.28 28.36
CA LYS A 230 -8.30 0.11 28.31
C LYS A 230 -9.08 0.06 27.00
N VAL A 231 -9.62 1.21 26.58
CA VAL A 231 -10.42 1.34 25.34
C VAL A 231 -9.56 0.99 24.14
N LEU A 232 -8.38 1.61 24.03
CA LEU A 232 -7.45 1.35 22.94
C LEU A 232 -6.98 -0.11 22.92
N TYR A 233 -6.71 -0.73 24.08
CA TYR A 233 -6.33 -2.15 24.16
C TYR A 233 -7.42 -3.11 23.65
N GLN A 234 -8.71 -2.82 23.91
CA GLN A 234 -9.80 -3.61 23.35
C GLN A 234 -9.89 -3.44 21.83
N VAL A 235 -9.73 -2.20 21.31
CA VAL A 235 -9.76 -1.95 19.86
C VAL A 235 -8.58 -2.61 19.14
N THR A 236 -7.36 -2.51 19.67
CA THR A 236 -6.18 -3.19 19.09
C THR A 236 -6.32 -4.72 19.16
N THR A 237 -6.88 -5.26 20.25
CA THR A 237 -7.09 -6.71 20.40
C THR A 237 -8.14 -7.23 19.42
N ALA A 238 -9.28 -6.54 19.28
CA ALA A 238 -10.32 -6.89 18.30
C ALA A 238 -9.80 -6.73 16.85
N GLY A 239 -9.08 -5.64 16.58
CA GLY A 239 -8.52 -5.36 15.26
C GLY A 239 -7.46 -6.39 14.86
N TRP A 240 -6.59 -6.78 15.79
CA TRP A 240 -5.65 -7.88 15.61
C TRP A 240 -6.38 -9.19 15.27
N SER A 241 -7.42 -9.54 16.03
CA SER A 241 -8.20 -10.75 15.79
C SER A 241 -8.82 -10.77 14.40
N TYR A 242 -9.34 -9.64 13.91
CA TYR A 242 -9.84 -9.52 12.55
C TYR A 242 -8.73 -9.69 11.49
N VAL A 243 -7.64 -8.92 11.58
CA VAL A 243 -6.61 -8.93 10.52
C VAL A 243 -5.84 -10.26 10.42
N THR A 244 -5.79 -11.06 11.50
CA THR A 244 -5.19 -12.40 11.49
C THR A 244 -6.20 -13.55 11.35
N SER A 245 -7.50 -13.27 11.35
CA SER A 245 -8.58 -14.25 11.22
C SER A 245 -9.85 -13.55 10.72
N VAL A 246 -9.89 -13.28 9.42
CA VAL A 246 -10.96 -12.52 8.75
C VAL A 246 -12.24 -13.36 8.74
N SER A 247 -13.32 -12.82 9.31
CA SER A 247 -14.66 -13.41 9.30
C SER A 247 -15.72 -12.33 9.57
N HIS A 248 -17.00 -12.64 9.37
CA HIS A 248 -18.09 -11.74 9.77
C HIS A 248 -18.08 -11.47 11.28
N LEU A 249 -17.82 -12.50 12.10
CA LEU A 249 -17.82 -12.39 13.56
C LEU A 249 -16.66 -11.50 14.06
N THR A 250 -15.43 -11.73 13.57
CA THR A 250 -14.28 -10.91 13.95
C THR A 250 -14.39 -9.48 13.40
N LYS A 251 -15.05 -9.28 12.25
CA LYS A 251 -15.39 -7.94 11.73
C LYS A 251 -16.35 -7.21 12.66
N GLN A 252 -17.47 -7.84 13.01
CA GLN A 252 -18.47 -7.27 13.93
C GLN A 252 -17.85 -6.95 15.30
N ILE A 253 -17.03 -7.86 15.85
CA ILE A 253 -16.32 -7.65 17.13
C ILE A 253 -15.41 -6.42 17.07
N PHE A 254 -14.74 -6.16 15.95
CA PHE A 254 -13.91 -4.98 15.76
C PHE A 254 -14.74 -3.70 15.58
N ASP A 255 -15.80 -3.73 14.77
CA ASP A 255 -16.63 -2.54 14.50
C ASP A 255 -17.35 -2.05 15.77
N GLU A 256 -17.82 -2.96 16.62
CA GLU A 256 -18.36 -2.64 17.94
C GLU A 256 -17.30 -2.06 18.90
N ALA A 257 -16.00 -2.34 18.70
CA ALA A 257 -14.92 -1.74 19.47
C ALA A 257 -14.56 -0.33 18.97
N GLU A 258 -14.60 -0.11 17.64
CA GLU A 258 -14.42 1.23 17.04
C GLU A 258 -15.56 2.18 17.39
N GLU A 259 -16.80 1.69 17.48
CA GLU A 259 -17.95 2.44 17.99
C GLU A 259 -17.71 2.93 19.42
N VAL A 260 -17.29 2.03 20.33
CA VAL A 260 -16.99 2.34 21.74
C VAL A 260 -15.82 3.34 21.87
N LEU A 261 -14.80 3.24 21.00
CA LEU A 261 -13.74 4.25 20.92
C LEU A 261 -14.26 5.61 20.42
N SER A 262 -15.17 5.62 19.46
CA SER A 262 -15.80 6.83 18.92
C SER A 262 -16.61 7.59 19.99
N GLU A 263 -17.35 6.86 20.83
CA GLU A 263 -18.06 7.42 21.99
C GLU A 263 -17.09 7.94 23.06
N PHE A 264 -16.06 7.16 23.41
CA PHE A 264 -15.05 7.57 24.39
C PHE A 264 -14.31 8.85 23.97
N VAL A 265 -13.91 8.96 22.70
CA VAL A 265 -13.24 10.15 22.16
C VAL A 265 -14.18 11.36 22.16
N LYS A 266 -15.45 11.18 21.81
CA LYS A 266 -16.47 12.24 21.87
C LYS A 266 -16.70 12.74 23.29
N SER A 267 -16.69 11.85 24.30
CA SER A 267 -16.87 12.24 25.70
C SER A 267 -15.63 12.94 26.26
N SER A 268 -14.48 12.26 26.21
CA SER A 268 -13.22 12.77 26.74
C SER A 268 -12.77 14.09 26.11
N SER A 269 -13.03 14.33 24.82
CA SER A 269 -12.72 15.62 24.18
C SER A 269 -13.58 16.78 24.73
N LYS A 270 -14.90 16.59 24.89
CA LYS A 270 -15.75 17.61 25.52
C LYS A 270 -15.37 17.85 26.98
N GLN A 271 -15.01 16.79 27.71
CA GLN A 271 -14.50 16.94 29.07
C GLN A 271 -13.18 17.73 29.11
N ALA A 272 -12.25 17.48 28.17
CA ALA A 272 -10.99 18.21 28.06
C ALA A 272 -11.20 19.72 27.80
N LYS A 273 -12.18 20.09 26.97
CA LYS A 273 -12.52 21.49 26.63
C LYS A 273 -13.02 22.33 27.81
N GLN A 274 -13.44 21.71 28.92
CA GLN A 274 -13.78 22.43 30.16
C GLN A 274 -12.59 23.16 30.78
N PHE A 275 -11.35 22.68 30.55
CA PHE A 275 -10.16 23.17 31.22
C PHE A 275 -9.54 24.38 30.50
N ASP A 276 -9.28 25.44 31.24
CA ASP A 276 -8.61 26.64 30.74
C ASP A 276 -7.10 26.46 30.71
N MET A 277 -6.58 26.06 29.55
CA MET A 277 -5.14 25.88 29.34
C MET A 277 -4.32 27.18 29.45
N SER A 278 -4.93 28.36 29.65
CA SER A 278 -4.16 29.58 29.95
C SER A 278 -3.65 29.64 31.40
N SER A 279 -4.22 28.88 32.34
CA SER A 279 -3.78 28.84 33.74
C SER A 279 -2.77 27.73 34.06
N VAL A 280 -2.40 26.90 33.08
CA VAL A 280 -1.53 25.73 33.28
C VAL A 280 -0.12 26.04 32.80
N ASP A 281 0.84 26.20 33.73
CA ASP A 281 2.24 26.50 33.38
C ASP A 281 2.90 25.38 32.54
N ASP A 282 2.62 24.12 32.87
CA ASP A 282 3.22 22.94 32.22
C ASP A 282 2.91 22.91 30.71
N PRO A 283 3.92 23.06 29.83
CA PRO A 283 3.72 23.06 28.38
C PRO A 283 3.38 21.67 27.82
N LEU A 284 3.81 20.59 28.48
CA LEU A 284 3.49 19.23 28.06
C LEU A 284 2.06 18.86 28.45
N LEU A 285 1.58 19.28 29.63
CA LEU A 285 0.17 19.11 30.01
C LEU A 285 -0.74 19.90 29.07
N ARG A 286 -0.42 21.18 28.78
CA ARG A 286 -1.14 21.99 27.79
C ARG A 286 -1.20 21.34 26.41
N LYS A 287 -0.08 20.79 25.93
CA LYS A 287 -0.02 20.09 24.63
C LYS A 287 -0.86 18.81 24.61
N GLN A 288 -0.89 18.04 25.70
CA GLN A 288 -1.78 16.87 25.81
C GLN A 288 -3.26 17.27 25.68
N PHE A 289 -3.72 18.25 26.47
CA PHE A 289 -5.10 18.76 26.37
C PHE A 289 -5.42 19.24 24.95
N GLN A 290 -4.52 20.02 24.34
CA GLN A 290 -4.66 20.49 22.96
C GLN A 290 -4.79 19.35 21.93
N MET A 291 -4.07 18.24 22.09
CA MET A 291 -4.18 17.07 21.21
C MET A 291 -5.50 16.29 21.39
N LEU A 292 -6.15 16.41 22.55
CA LEU A 292 -7.48 15.85 22.79
C LEU A 292 -8.58 16.75 22.21
N SER A 293 -8.54 18.06 22.51
CA SER A 293 -9.56 19.05 22.13
C SER A 293 -9.74 19.26 20.62
N VAL A 294 -8.79 18.84 19.78
CA VAL A 294 -9.00 18.77 18.32
C VAL A 294 -9.84 17.54 18.00
N ASP A 295 -11.16 17.75 17.90
CA ASP A 295 -12.16 16.73 17.57
C ASP A 295 -11.98 16.16 16.15
N GLY A 296 -11.50 16.97 15.20
CA GLY A 296 -11.54 16.64 13.78
C GLY A 296 -12.99 16.40 13.33
N MET A 297 -13.24 15.30 12.62
CA MET A 297 -14.60 14.96 12.15
C MET A 297 -15.59 14.64 13.28
N ASN A 298 -15.14 14.43 14.52
CA ASN A 298 -16.03 14.32 15.68
C ASN A 298 -16.66 15.66 16.11
N ALA A 299 -16.24 16.80 15.52
CA ALA A 299 -16.89 18.10 15.72
C ALA A 299 -18.24 18.19 14.97
N LEU A 300 -18.44 17.36 13.94
CA LEU A 300 -19.72 17.26 13.24
C LEU A 300 -20.82 16.79 14.21
N ASN A 301 -22.04 17.29 14.02
CA ASN A 301 -23.21 16.75 14.71
C ASN A 301 -23.39 15.26 14.35
N ASP A 302 -24.10 14.49 15.19
CA ASP A 302 -24.15 13.03 15.03
C ASP A 302 -24.71 12.56 13.68
N ALA A 303 -25.67 13.27 13.09
CA ALA A 303 -26.19 12.93 11.76
C ALA A 303 -25.14 13.19 10.66
N SER A 304 -24.50 14.37 10.63
CA SER A 304 -23.44 14.69 9.68
C SER A 304 -22.18 13.83 9.86
N ARG A 305 -21.91 13.37 11.08
CA ARG A 305 -20.82 12.45 11.42
C ARG A 305 -21.11 11.02 10.95
N GLN A 306 -22.36 10.55 11.13
CA GLN A 306 -22.82 9.28 10.58
C GLN A 306 -22.84 9.30 9.05
N GLU A 307 -23.30 10.40 8.45
CA GLU A 307 -23.28 10.64 7.00
C GLU A 307 -21.85 10.56 6.44
N PHE A 308 -20.87 11.22 7.08
CA PHE A 308 -19.46 11.16 6.70
C PHE A 308 -18.93 9.71 6.65
N SER A 309 -19.13 8.93 7.73
CA SER A 309 -18.69 7.53 7.79
C SER A 309 -19.42 6.63 6.79
N GLN A 310 -20.73 6.85 6.58
CA GLN A 310 -21.49 6.12 5.56
C GLN A 310 -21.01 6.44 4.14
N ILE A 311 -20.65 7.69 3.85
CA ILE A 311 -20.11 8.09 2.54
C ILE A 311 -18.76 7.41 2.29
N GLN A 312 -17.85 7.42 3.27
CA GLN A 312 -16.57 6.70 3.14
C GLN A 312 -16.80 5.19 2.91
N SER A 313 -17.66 4.55 3.71
CA SER A 313 -18.02 3.13 3.53
C SER A 313 -18.59 2.85 2.13
N LYS A 314 -19.50 3.69 1.62
CA LYS A 314 -20.08 3.57 0.27
C LYS A 314 -19.04 3.74 -0.84
N ILE A 315 -18.14 4.71 -0.74
CA ILE A 315 -17.06 4.93 -1.73
C ILE A 315 -16.16 3.69 -1.81
N ASN A 316 -15.74 3.18 -0.66
CA ASN A 316 -14.92 1.96 -0.57
C ASN A 316 -15.66 0.75 -1.13
N LYS A 317 -16.95 0.58 -0.79
CA LYS A 317 -17.80 -0.47 -1.33
C LYS A 317 -17.85 -0.48 -2.86
N MET A 318 -18.15 0.66 -3.48
CA MET A 318 -18.21 0.75 -4.95
C MET A 318 -16.86 0.50 -5.61
N ILE A 319 -15.74 0.96 -5.03
CA ILE A 319 -14.40 0.78 -5.63
C ILE A 319 -13.98 -0.69 -5.68
N ALA A 320 -14.23 -1.47 -4.61
CA ALA A 320 -13.85 -2.89 -4.60
C ALA A 320 -14.92 -3.82 -5.21
N GLU A 321 -16.20 -3.42 -5.25
CA GLU A 321 -17.23 -4.16 -6.00
C GLU A 321 -17.16 -3.90 -7.52
N ALA A 322 -16.63 -2.74 -7.96
CA ALA A 322 -16.47 -2.41 -9.37
C ALA A 322 -15.69 -3.49 -10.13
N GLY A 323 -16.26 -3.92 -11.26
CA GLY A 323 -15.61 -4.83 -12.20
C GLY A 323 -15.63 -4.24 -13.61
N ILE A 324 -14.48 -4.23 -14.28
CA ILE A 324 -14.41 -3.94 -15.71
C ILE A 324 -14.31 -5.25 -16.50
N CYS A 325 -14.82 -5.25 -17.72
CA CYS A 325 -14.62 -6.38 -18.63
C CYS A 325 -13.20 -6.31 -19.22
N GLU A 326 -12.68 -7.44 -19.69
CA GLU A 326 -11.52 -7.42 -20.59
C GLU A 326 -11.95 -6.94 -21.98
N MET A 327 -10.99 -6.39 -22.73
CA MET A 327 -11.19 -6.09 -24.15
C MET A 327 -11.66 -7.36 -24.89
N ASP A 328 -12.64 -7.20 -25.78
CA ASP A 328 -13.30 -8.25 -26.56
C ASP A 328 -14.02 -9.37 -25.77
N LYS A 329 -14.15 -9.26 -24.43
CA LYS A 329 -14.92 -10.23 -23.62
C LYS A 329 -16.27 -9.65 -23.17
N PRO A 330 -17.38 -10.40 -23.36
CA PRO A 330 -18.68 -10.01 -22.81
C PRO A 330 -18.73 -10.20 -21.28
N PRO A 331 -19.75 -9.65 -20.59
CA PRO A 331 -19.98 -9.92 -19.17
C PRO A 331 -20.07 -11.42 -18.84
N PRO A 332 -19.68 -11.85 -17.62
CA PRO A 332 -19.42 -11.03 -16.44
C PRO A 332 -18.09 -10.26 -16.48
N CYS A 333 -18.12 -8.99 -16.06
CA CYS A 333 -16.94 -8.14 -15.95
C CYS A 333 -16.16 -8.49 -14.66
N LEU A 334 -15.14 -9.34 -14.79
CA LEU A 334 -14.44 -9.94 -13.65
C LEU A 334 -13.25 -9.12 -13.11
N LEU A 335 -12.60 -8.27 -13.91
CA LEU A 335 -11.41 -7.54 -13.47
C LEU A 335 -11.76 -6.52 -12.39
N LYS A 336 -11.30 -6.77 -11.15
CA LYS A 336 -11.40 -5.86 -10.02
C LYS A 336 -10.20 -4.92 -9.97
N HIS A 337 -10.31 -3.91 -9.10
CA HIS A 337 -9.22 -2.98 -8.82
C HIS A 337 -7.86 -3.66 -8.58
N ALA A 338 -7.86 -4.77 -7.81
CA ALA A 338 -6.65 -5.52 -7.46
C ALA A 338 -6.02 -6.27 -8.65
N ASP A 339 -6.80 -6.65 -9.67
CA ASP A 339 -6.30 -7.39 -10.83
C ASP A 339 -5.62 -6.46 -11.86
N ILE A 340 -6.10 -5.21 -11.96
CA ILE A 340 -5.72 -4.26 -13.01
C ILE A 340 -4.19 -4.01 -13.08
N PRO A 341 -3.44 -3.80 -11.98
CA PRO A 341 -1.98 -3.66 -12.04
C PRO A 341 -1.29 -4.87 -12.69
N SER A 342 -1.70 -6.09 -12.32
CA SER A 342 -1.19 -7.33 -12.92
C SER A 342 -1.53 -7.46 -14.41
N VAL A 343 -2.69 -6.97 -14.86
CA VAL A 343 -3.06 -6.98 -16.27
C VAL A 343 -2.29 -5.95 -17.08
N LEU A 344 -2.12 -4.73 -16.56
CA LEU A 344 -1.38 -3.65 -17.22
C LEU A 344 0.13 -3.93 -17.30
N ALA A 345 0.71 -4.60 -16.30
CA ALA A 345 2.12 -4.97 -16.31
C ALA A 345 2.49 -5.91 -17.47
N ARG A 346 1.64 -6.90 -17.77
CA ARG A 346 1.96 -8.08 -18.61
C ARG A 346 1.85 -7.87 -20.12
N LYS A 347 1.25 -6.77 -20.62
CA LYS A 347 0.96 -6.61 -22.07
C LYS A 347 1.30 -5.22 -22.59
N ASN A 348 2.16 -5.16 -23.60
CA ASN A 348 2.55 -3.94 -24.31
C ASN A 348 1.55 -3.59 -25.41
N ASN A 349 0.27 -3.41 -25.02
CA ASN A 349 -0.80 -3.01 -25.91
C ASN A 349 -1.42 -1.70 -25.40
N ALA A 350 -1.17 -0.60 -26.13
CA ALA A 350 -1.64 0.74 -25.78
C ALA A 350 -3.17 0.87 -25.86
N GLU A 351 -3.81 0.22 -26.84
CA GLU A 351 -5.27 0.22 -26.99
C GLU A 351 -5.97 -0.48 -25.80
N ASN A 352 -5.49 -1.66 -25.41
CA ASN A 352 -5.98 -2.37 -24.23
C ASN A 352 -5.71 -1.59 -22.93
N ALA A 353 -4.55 -0.94 -22.81
CA ALA A 353 -4.26 -0.06 -21.68
C ALA A 353 -5.20 1.16 -21.64
N GLN A 354 -5.53 1.76 -22.79
CA GLN A 354 -6.47 2.86 -22.91
C GLN A 354 -7.89 2.40 -22.55
N TYR A 355 -8.31 1.23 -23.05
CA TYR A 355 -9.59 0.61 -22.75
C TYR A 355 -9.76 0.35 -21.25
N ILE A 356 -8.76 -0.24 -20.59
CA ILE A 356 -8.76 -0.47 -19.13
C ILE A 356 -8.82 0.87 -18.37
N TRP A 357 -7.99 1.84 -18.76
CA TRP A 357 -7.90 3.16 -18.11
C TRP A 357 -9.22 3.94 -18.21
N MET A 358 -9.88 3.90 -19.37
CA MET A 358 -11.18 4.55 -19.62
C MET A 358 -12.33 3.78 -18.97
N GLY A 359 -12.32 2.45 -19.05
CA GLY A 359 -13.35 1.58 -18.49
C GLY A 359 -13.44 1.69 -16.98
N TRP A 360 -12.27 1.71 -16.30
CA TRP A 360 -12.19 1.93 -14.85
C TRP A 360 -12.84 3.26 -14.45
N ARG A 361 -12.45 4.35 -15.09
CA ARG A 361 -13.00 5.70 -14.85
C ARG A 361 -14.50 5.78 -15.10
N SER A 362 -14.94 5.28 -16.24
CA SER A 362 -16.35 5.26 -16.65
C SER A 362 -17.22 4.45 -15.68
N ALA A 363 -16.69 3.35 -15.12
CA ALA A 363 -17.42 2.50 -14.19
C ALA A 363 -17.67 3.18 -12.82
N ILE A 364 -16.70 3.93 -12.27
CA ILE A 364 -16.80 4.46 -10.90
C ILE A 364 -17.00 5.97 -10.80
N ALA A 365 -16.29 6.79 -11.58
CA ALA A 365 -16.14 8.21 -11.27
C ALA A 365 -17.47 9.00 -11.28
N PRO A 366 -18.40 8.81 -12.24
CA PRO A 366 -19.71 9.46 -12.20
C PRO A 366 -20.56 9.07 -10.98
N GLN A 367 -20.42 7.82 -10.49
CA GLN A 367 -21.13 7.33 -9.31
C GLN A 367 -20.53 7.84 -8.00
N LEU A 368 -19.20 7.97 -7.95
CA LEU A 368 -18.48 8.53 -6.80
C LEU A 368 -18.67 10.04 -6.67
N ALA A 369 -18.87 10.78 -7.76
CA ALA A 369 -18.91 12.24 -7.78
C ALA A 369 -19.83 12.92 -6.75
N PRO A 370 -21.14 12.60 -6.64
CA PRO A 370 -22.01 13.23 -5.64
C PRO A 370 -21.63 12.87 -4.19
N LEU A 371 -21.05 11.67 -3.98
CA LEU A 371 -20.60 11.21 -2.67
C LEU A 371 -19.29 11.89 -2.26
N TYR A 372 -18.34 12.06 -3.18
CA TYR A 372 -17.09 12.78 -2.91
C TYR A 372 -17.32 14.28 -2.70
N GLU A 373 -18.22 14.89 -3.48
CA GLU A 373 -18.69 16.27 -3.26
C GLU A 373 -19.23 16.46 -1.84
N ARG A 374 -20.10 15.54 -1.39
CA ARG A 374 -20.63 15.59 -0.02
C ARG A 374 -19.56 15.31 1.04
N LEU A 375 -18.59 14.42 0.77
CA LEU A 375 -17.45 14.17 1.64
C LEU A 375 -16.59 15.42 1.82
N MET A 376 -16.26 16.14 0.74
CA MET A 376 -15.48 17.38 0.79
C MET A 376 -16.22 18.49 1.57
N GLN A 377 -17.54 18.63 1.37
CA GLN A 377 -18.38 19.55 2.16
C GLN A 377 -18.33 19.24 3.66
N LEU A 378 -18.50 17.97 4.04
CA LEU A 378 -18.47 17.53 5.44
C LEU A 378 -17.07 17.71 6.07
N THR A 379 -16.00 17.46 5.30
CA THR A 379 -14.61 17.73 5.74
C THR A 379 -14.37 19.21 5.98
N ASN A 380 -14.86 20.10 5.10
CA ASN A 380 -14.82 21.56 5.30
C ASN A 380 -15.63 21.99 6.52
N GLN A 381 -16.87 21.53 6.66
CA GLN A 381 -17.72 21.82 7.81
C GLN A 381 -17.04 21.39 9.13
N GLY A 382 -16.44 20.20 9.15
CA GLY A 382 -15.65 19.72 10.29
C GLY A 382 -14.44 20.60 10.59
N ALA A 383 -13.72 21.07 9.57
CA ALA A 383 -12.58 21.97 9.74
C ALA A 383 -12.97 23.33 10.33
N THR A 384 -14.05 23.95 9.84
CA THR A 384 -14.58 25.21 10.40
C THR A 384 -15.01 25.03 11.86
N LEU A 385 -15.63 23.89 12.21
CA LEU A 385 -15.99 23.56 13.59
C LEU A 385 -14.77 23.24 14.49
N ASN A 386 -13.57 23.07 13.93
CA ASN A 386 -12.30 22.97 14.66
C ASN A 386 -11.50 24.30 14.64
N GLY A 387 -12.09 25.41 14.19
CA GLY A 387 -11.42 26.72 14.17
C GLY A 387 -10.32 26.87 13.10
N PHE A 388 -10.44 26.13 11.99
CA PHE A 388 -9.67 26.33 10.76
C PHE A 388 -10.52 27.00 9.68
N SER A 389 -9.88 27.61 8.68
CA SER A 389 -10.57 28.20 7.53
C SER A 389 -11.30 27.14 6.67
N ASP A 390 -10.65 26.00 6.46
CA ASP A 390 -11.00 25.00 5.45
C ASP A 390 -10.33 23.65 5.76
N GLY A 391 -10.73 22.59 5.05
CA GLY A 391 -10.19 21.24 5.18
C GLY A 391 -8.68 21.14 4.90
N GLY A 392 -8.16 21.93 3.97
CA GLY A 392 -6.74 22.00 3.62
C GLY A 392 -5.91 22.61 4.75
N SER A 393 -6.36 23.72 5.32
CA SER A 393 -5.77 24.35 6.52
C SER A 393 -5.71 23.39 7.71
N MET A 394 -6.82 22.69 8.00
CA MET A 394 -6.85 21.63 9.03
C MET A 394 -5.86 20.49 8.73
N TRP A 395 -5.73 20.08 7.46
CA TRP A 395 -4.83 19.02 7.01
C TRP A 395 -3.34 19.42 7.05
N ARG A 396 -3.01 20.68 6.71
CA ARG A 396 -1.64 21.24 6.74
C ARG A 396 -1.16 21.53 8.16
N SER A 397 -2.07 21.75 9.12
CA SER A 397 -1.75 22.17 10.49
C SER A 397 -0.60 21.45 11.24
N PRO A 398 -0.44 20.10 11.22
CA PRO A 398 0.68 19.46 11.92
C PRO A 398 2.05 19.71 11.28
N TYR A 399 2.09 20.13 10.01
CA TYR A 399 3.31 20.46 9.28
C TYR A 399 3.64 21.96 9.43
N GLU A 400 2.62 22.81 9.31
CA GLU A 400 2.68 24.26 9.54
C GLU A 400 2.92 24.67 11.00
N LEU A 401 2.80 23.73 11.94
CA LEU A 401 2.81 23.94 13.39
C LEU A 401 1.76 24.97 13.86
N SER A 402 0.65 25.05 13.15
CA SER A 402 -0.53 25.83 13.52
C SER A 402 -1.46 25.04 14.43
N ILE A 403 -2.14 25.78 15.30
CA ILE A 403 -3.20 25.35 16.20
C ILE A 403 -4.43 26.26 15.97
N GLU A 404 -5.60 25.87 16.49
CA GLU A 404 -6.90 26.61 16.42
C GLU A 404 -6.73 28.14 16.25
N SER A 405 -7.13 28.67 15.09
CA SER A 405 -7.09 30.11 14.73
C SER A 405 -5.74 30.85 14.88
N SER A 406 -4.62 30.15 15.03
CA SER A 406 -3.28 30.75 15.10
C SER A 406 -2.61 30.87 13.73
N THR A 407 -1.75 31.89 13.55
CA THR A 407 -0.96 32.06 12.33
C THR A 407 -0.02 30.87 12.10
N PRO A 408 -0.02 30.25 10.89
CA PRO A 408 0.96 29.24 10.51
C PRO A 408 2.41 29.67 10.75
N LYS A 409 3.23 28.78 11.31
CA LYS A 409 4.67 29.04 11.53
C LYS A 409 5.52 28.74 10.29
N ARG A 410 4.93 28.07 9.29
CA ARG A 410 5.44 27.90 7.93
C ARG A 410 4.29 27.94 6.94
N ASN A 411 4.61 28.25 5.68
CA ASN A 411 3.75 27.99 4.52
C ASN A 411 4.16 26.66 3.89
N MET A 412 3.37 25.59 4.10
CA MET A 412 3.75 24.28 3.57
C MET A 412 3.53 24.13 2.06
N VAL A 413 2.62 24.90 1.45
CA VAL A 413 2.42 24.86 -0.01
C VAL A 413 3.65 25.43 -0.74
N GLU A 414 4.23 26.51 -0.22
CA GLU A 414 5.47 27.11 -0.73
C GLU A 414 6.70 26.23 -0.47
N GLU A 415 6.81 25.64 0.74
CA GLU A 415 7.92 24.73 1.08
C GLU A 415 7.94 23.47 0.20
N LEU A 416 6.78 22.85 -0.05
CA LEU A 416 6.65 21.70 -0.94
C LEU A 416 7.06 22.05 -2.39
N ASN A 417 6.66 23.24 -2.87
CA ASN A 417 7.07 23.73 -4.20
C ASN A 417 8.56 24.06 -4.29
N ARG A 418 9.16 24.63 -3.23
CA ARG A 418 10.61 24.87 -3.14
C ARG A 418 11.39 23.56 -3.18
N LEU A 419 10.91 22.53 -2.49
CA LEU A 419 11.49 21.19 -2.50
C LEU A 419 11.35 20.52 -3.87
N PHE A 420 10.17 20.57 -4.48
CA PHE A 420 9.95 20.03 -5.82
C PHE A 420 10.82 20.72 -6.88
N SER A 421 11.02 22.03 -6.77
CA SER A 421 11.88 22.79 -7.69
C SER A 421 13.35 22.34 -7.67
N GLN A 422 13.83 21.72 -6.58
CA GLN A 422 15.16 21.09 -6.52
C GLN A 422 15.17 19.70 -7.18
N ILE A 423 14.06 18.98 -7.14
CA ILE A 423 13.90 17.60 -7.66
C ILE A 423 13.56 17.60 -9.15
N LEU A 424 12.86 18.64 -9.64
CA LEU A 424 12.38 18.78 -11.01
C LEU A 424 13.44 18.55 -12.11
N PRO A 425 14.72 18.98 -11.98
CA PRO A 425 15.74 18.65 -12.97
C PRO A 425 16.01 17.15 -13.11
N PHE A 426 16.05 16.40 -12.00
CA PHE A 426 16.16 14.93 -12.00
C PHE A 426 14.87 14.30 -12.56
N TYR A 427 13.71 14.74 -12.09
CA TYR A 427 12.43 14.21 -12.59
C TYR A 427 12.25 14.41 -14.09
N LYS A 428 12.65 15.56 -14.65
CA LYS A 428 12.62 15.80 -16.11
C LYS A 428 13.55 14.89 -16.90
N GLN A 429 14.71 14.50 -16.36
CA GLN A 429 15.61 13.53 -16.99
C GLN A 429 15.01 12.12 -16.98
N LEU A 430 14.40 11.70 -15.86
CA LEU A 430 13.69 10.42 -15.74
C LEU A 430 12.47 10.37 -16.68
N HIS A 431 11.64 11.41 -16.67
CA HIS A 431 10.48 11.58 -17.55
C HIS A 431 10.85 11.52 -19.03
N ALA A 432 11.87 12.27 -19.46
CA ALA A 432 12.32 12.27 -20.85
C ALA A 432 12.85 10.90 -21.30
N TYR A 433 13.59 10.20 -20.43
CA TYR A 433 14.06 8.84 -20.68
C TYR A 433 12.89 7.87 -20.84
N VAL A 434 11.97 7.83 -19.85
CA VAL A 434 10.79 6.94 -19.87
C VAL A 434 9.89 7.24 -21.07
N ARG A 435 9.59 8.52 -21.36
CA ARG A 435 8.80 8.95 -22.53
C ARG A 435 9.36 8.40 -23.84
N ARG A 436 10.69 8.41 -23.99
CA ARG A 436 11.38 7.82 -25.14
C ARG A 436 11.28 6.29 -25.17
N GLN A 437 11.41 5.62 -24.03
CA GLN A 437 11.25 4.15 -23.97
C GLN A 437 9.82 3.71 -24.31
N LEU A 438 8.80 4.43 -23.84
CA LEU A 438 7.38 4.16 -24.14
C LEU A 438 7.09 4.18 -25.64
N ALA A 439 7.71 5.10 -26.39
CA ALA A 439 7.57 5.19 -27.85
C ALA A 439 8.16 3.97 -28.56
N GLY A 440 9.15 3.30 -27.95
CA GLY A 440 9.63 1.98 -28.37
C GLY A 440 8.63 0.90 -27.99
N ILE A 441 8.42 0.69 -26.69
CA ILE A 441 7.60 -0.40 -26.11
C ILE A 441 6.24 -0.57 -26.80
N PHE A 442 5.55 0.55 -27.08
CA PHE A 442 4.23 0.52 -27.71
C PHE A 442 4.26 0.82 -29.22
N GLY A 443 5.36 1.36 -29.75
CA GLY A 443 5.51 1.77 -31.16
C GLY A 443 4.80 3.09 -31.50
N ILE A 444 5.44 3.93 -32.33
CA ILE A 444 4.93 5.28 -32.66
C ILE A 444 3.59 5.26 -33.39
N ALA A 445 3.35 4.26 -34.26
CA ALA A 445 2.10 4.11 -35.00
C ALA A 445 0.89 3.86 -34.09
N ASN A 446 1.09 3.17 -32.96
CA ASN A 446 0.05 2.87 -31.97
C ASN A 446 -0.07 3.97 -30.91
N THR A 447 0.87 4.92 -30.86
CA THR A 447 0.94 5.99 -29.86
C THR A 447 1.10 7.39 -30.48
N PRO A 448 0.28 7.79 -31.48
CA PRO A 448 0.42 9.08 -32.17
C PRO A 448 0.26 10.30 -31.24
N GLN A 449 -0.33 10.10 -30.06
CA GLN A 449 -0.50 11.08 -28.99
C GLN A 449 0.72 11.23 -28.06
N LEU A 450 1.72 10.34 -28.17
CA LEU A 450 3.00 10.39 -27.48
C LEU A 450 4.00 11.17 -28.34
N THR A 451 4.46 12.31 -27.83
CA THR A 451 5.33 13.26 -28.54
C THR A 451 6.68 13.35 -27.83
N LYS A 452 7.75 13.72 -28.55
CA LYS A 452 9.11 13.66 -27.98
C LYS A 452 9.45 14.80 -27.02
N ASP A 453 8.63 15.83 -27.02
CA ASP A 453 8.77 17.09 -26.27
C ASP A 453 7.53 17.45 -25.42
N GLY A 454 6.46 16.62 -25.45
CA GLY A 454 5.19 16.86 -24.75
C GLY A 454 4.89 15.88 -23.62
N PRO A 455 3.76 16.05 -22.89
CA PRO A 455 3.40 15.21 -21.75
C PRO A 455 3.05 13.75 -22.12
N ILE A 456 3.30 12.82 -21.20
CA ILE A 456 3.04 11.39 -21.38
C ILE A 456 1.53 11.12 -21.24
N PRO A 457 0.89 10.39 -22.17
CA PRO A 457 -0.48 9.91 -22.02
C PRO A 457 -0.61 8.88 -20.88
N ALA A 458 -1.38 9.19 -19.82
CA ALA A 458 -1.40 8.48 -18.55
C ALA A 458 -1.45 6.93 -18.63
N HIS A 459 -2.28 6.38 -19.52
CA HIS A 459 -2.44 4.93 -19.72
C HIS A 459 -1.15 4.15 -20.07
N LEU A 460 -0.15 4.79 -20.68
CA LEU A 460 1.08 4.10 -21.10
C LEU A 460 2.01 3.76 -19.91
N LEU A 461 1.76 4.34 -18.74
CA LEU A 461 2.58 4.18 -17.54
C LEU A 461 2.34 2.85 -16.80
N LYS A 462 1.53 1.94 -17.37
CA LYS A 462 1.14 0.64 -16.80
C LYS A 462 0.47 0.70 -15.41
N THR A 463 -0.06 1.87 -15.03
CA THR A 463 -0.90 2.12 -13.84
C THR A 463 -2.19 2.85 -14.24
N ILE A 464 -3.26 2.71 -13.46
CA ILE A 464 -4.48 3.51 -13.60
C ILE A 464 -4.33 4.97 -13.14
N SER A 465 -3.32 5.28 -12.33
CA SER A 465 -3.22 6.56 -11.60
C SER A 465 -1.99 7.41 -11.94
N ALA A 466 -1.08 6.89 -12.77
CA ALA A 466 0.21 7.52 -13.14
C ALA A 466 1.20 7.74 -11.98
N ASP A 467 0.96 7.12 -10.82
CA ASP A 467 1.64 7.33 -9.53
C ASP A 467 2.81 6.36 -9.24
N ASN A 468 2.82 5.17 -9.83
CA ASN A 468 3.89 4.18 -9.77
C ASN A 468 4.14 3.63 -11.19
N TRP A 469 5.39 3.65 -11.66
CA TRP A 469 5.81 3.28 -13.01
C TRP A 469 6.64 1.99 -13.04
N ALA A 470 6.81 1.29 -11.91
CA ALA A 470 7.68 0.12 -11.75
C ALA A 470 7.37 -1.04 -12.72
N ALA A 471 6.14 -1.15 -13.19
CA ALA A 471 5.73 -2.13 -14.21
C ALA A 471 6.41 -1.94 -15.59
N LEU A 472 7.11 -0.81 -15.82
CA LEU A 472 7.99 -0.58 -16.99
C LEU A 472 9.44 -1.03 -16.76
N TYR A 473 9.82 -1.42 -15.54
CA TYR A 473 11.21 -1.57 -15.12
C TYR A 473 12.01 -2.54 -16.01
N HIS A 474 11.57 -3.78 -16.17
CA HIS A 474 12.33 -4.79 -16.93
C HIS A 474 12.58 -4.41 -18.40
N GLU A 475 11.67 -3.66 -19.01
CA GLU A 475 11.74 -3.21 -20.41
C GLU A 475 12.62 -1.97 -20.58
N THR A 476 12.85 -1.22 -19.49
CA THR A 476 13.49 0.09 -19.50
C THR A 476 14.75 0.20 -18.64
N LYS A 477 15.11 -0.87 -17.90
CA LYS A 477 16.25 -0.90 -16.97
C LYS A 477 17.56 -0.42 -17.63
N PRO A 478 18.27 0.57 -17.09
CA PRO A 478 19.48 1.16 -17.68
C PRO A 478 20.50 0.18 -18.28
N PHE A 479 20.72 -0.97 -17.63
CA PHE A 479 21.63 -2.01 -18.09
C PHE A 479 20.95 -3.39 -18.15
N GLU A 480 21.33 -4.22 -19.12
CA GLU A 480 20.77 -5.58 -19.25
C GLU A 480 21.29 -6.56 -18.19
N SER A 481 22.56 -6.39 -17.78
CA SER A 481 23.28 -7.28 -16.85
C SER A 481 22.42 -7.68 -15.65
N ASP A 482 22.36 -8.99 -15.40
CA ASP A 482 21.39 -9.60 -14.52
C ASP A 482 21.44 -9.05 -13.08
N GLU A 483 20.27 -9.06 -12.42
CA GLU A 483 20.05 -8.53 -11.06
C GLU A 483 20.53 -9.53 -9.99
N THR A 484 21.72 -10.05 -10.26
CA THR A 484 22.46 -11.05 -9.48
C THR A 484 22.50 -10.77 -7.99
N ARG A 485 22.38 -9.52 -7.52
CA ARG A 485 22.29 -9.21 -6.09
C ARG A 485 21.00 -9.75 -5.45
N THR A 486 19.85 -9.55 -6.08
CA THR A 486 18.54 -10.01 -5.56
C THR A 486 18.48 -11.53 -5.57
N GLU A 487 18.98 -12.13 -6.64
CA GLU A 487 19.09 -13.59 -6.81
C GLU A 487 20.09 -14.21 -5.83
N GLN A 488 21.26 -13.61 -5.64
CA GLN A 488 22.26 -14.05 -4.65
C GLN A 488 21.73 -13.95 -3.22
N VAL A 489 21.03 -12.86 -2.86
CA VAL A 489 20.39 -12.74 -1.54
C VAL A 489 19.36 -13.84 -1.34
N LEU A 490 18.55 -14.16 -2.34
CA LEU A 490 17.60 -15.27 -2.27
C LEU A 490 18.29 -16.64 -2.14
N GLU A 491 19.30 -16.92 -2.99
CA GLU A 491 20.13 -18.14 -2.93
C GLU A 491 20.75 -18.31 -1.53
N HIS A 492 21.34 -17.24 -0.99
CA HIS A 492 22.04 -17.28 0.29
C HIS A 492 21.08 -17.33 1.49
N LEU A 493 19.90 -16.71 1.42
CA LEU A 493 18.82 -16.92 2.41
C LEU A 493 18.42 -18.40 2.46
N HIS A 494 18.21 -19.06 1.33
CA HIS A 494 17.89 -20.50 1.27
C HIS A 494 19.05 -21.37 1.80
N LYS A 495 20.27 -21.12 1.34
CA LYS A 495 21.51 -21.83 1.71
C LYS A 495 21.86 -21.72 3.19
N LEU A 496 21.53 -20.60 3.82
CA LEU A 496 21.66 -20.36 5.27
C LEU A 496 20.41 -20.79 6.06
N ASN A 497 19.41 -21.41 5.41
CA ASN A 497 18.16 -21.90 6.00
C ASN A 497 17.35 -20.80 6.74
N TYR A 498 17.29 -19.59 6.18
CA TYR A 498 16.44 -18.53 6.72
C TYR A 498 14.96 -18.90 6.60
N THR A 499 14.20 -18.54 7.64
CA THR A 499 12.74 -18.47 7.60
C THR A 499 12.30 -17.00 7.54
N ALA A 500 11.03 -16.73 7.24
CA ALA A 500 10.47 -15.39 7.34
C ALA A 500 10.74 -14.74 8.71
N LYS A 501 10.42 -15.45 9.81
CA LYS A 501 10.77 -15.03 11.19
C LYS A 501 12.28 -14.83 11.38
N GLY A 502 13.11 -15.65 10.74
CA GLY A 502 14.58 -15.51 10.74
C GLY A 502 15.07 -14.16 10.23
N MET A 503 14.44 -13.58 9.20
CA MET A 503 14.78 -12.23 8.70
C MET A 503 14.46 -11.15 9.75
N PHE A 504 13.35 -11.26 10.48
CA PHE A 504 13.02 -10.35 11.59
C PHE A 504 13.95 -10.51 12.79
N VAL A 505 14.38 -11.74 13.10
CA VAL A 505 15.41 -12.00 14.12
C VAL A 505 16.75 -11.38 13.72
N GLN A 506 17.15 -11.48 12.44
CA GLN A 506 18.38 -10.86 11.95
C GLN A 506 18.32 -9.33 11.96
N ALA A 507 17.18 -8.74 11.59
CA ALA A 507 16.94 -7.31 11.74
C ALA A 507 17.04 -6.88 13.22
N TYR A 508 16.46 -7.64 14.15
CA TYR A 508 16.61 -7.40 15.59
C TYR A 508 18.09 -7.46 16.04
N LYS A 509 18.89 -8.43 15.55
CA LYS A 509 20.32 -8.49 15.84
C LYS A 509 21.07 -7.23 15.39
N TYR A 510 20.76 -6.68 14.22
CA TYR A 510 21.32 -5.42 13.74
C TYR A 510 21.01 -4.24 14.69
N PHE A 511 19.75 -4.08 15.13
CA PHE A 511 19.41 -3.04 16.11
C PHE A 511 20.11 -3.25 17.47
N LYS A 512 20.26 -4.49 17.91
CA LYS A 512 21.02 -4.83 19.13
C LYS A 512 22.51 -4.45 19.01
N GLN A 513 23.16 -4.69 17.86
CA GLN A 513 24.52 -4.19 17.58
C GLN A 513 24.59 -2.66 17.61
N LEU A 514 23.53 -1.95 17.20
CA LEU A 514 23.42 -0.49 17.33
C LEU A 514 23.05 -0.02 18.76
N GLY A 515 23.04 -0.92 19.74
CA GLY A 515 22.80 -0.60 21.15
C GLY A 515 21.35 -0.25 21.45
N PHE A 516 20.39 -0.83 20.72
CA PHE A 516 18.98 -0.79 21.10
C PHE A 516 18.68 -1.84 22.19
N GLY A 517 17.58 -1.65 22.93
CA GLY A 517 17.20 -2.52 24.04
C GLY A 517 16.69 -3.91 23.61
N LYS A 518 16.42 -4.77 24.60
CA LYS A 518 15.66 -6.01 24.38
C LYS A 518 14.20 -5.66 24.07
N LEU A 519 13.59 -6.35 23.10
CA LEU A 519 12.16 -6.22 22.81
C LEU A 519 11.33 -7.27 23.59
N PRO A 520 10.04 -7.00 23.88
CA PRO A 520 9.19 -7.93 24.62
C PRO A 520 9.00 -9.29 23.91
N LYS A 521 8.85 -10.36 24.69
CA LYS A 521 8.68 -11.74 24.17
C LYS A 521 7.45 -11.93 23.29
N SER A 522 6.41 -11.14 23.53
CA SER A 522 5.18 -11.02 22.73
C SER A 522 5.45 -10.87 21.23
N LEU A 523 6.47 -10.09 20.86
CA LEU A 523 6.88 -9.89 19.47
C LEU A 523 7.22 -11.20 18.75
N TRP A 524 7.75 -12.18 19.46
CA TRP A 524 8.25 -13.42 18.88
C TRP A 524 7.31 -14.62 19.03
N THR A 525 6.26 -14.47 19.87
CA THR A 525 5.29 -15.53 20.19
C THR A 525 3.84 -15.20 19.79
N LYS A 526 3.53 -13.93 19.45
CA LYS A 526 2.18 -13.50 19.02
C LYS A 526 2.13 -12.87 17.63
N SER A 527 3.28 -12.63 16.98
CA SER A 527 3.34 -12.04 15.63
C SER A 527 3.05 -13.06 14.53
N VAL A 528 2.57 -12.57 13.39
CA VAL A 528 2.48 -13.30 12.12
C VAL A 528 3.56 -12.74 11.20
N PHE A 529 4.61 -13.52 10.94
CA PHE A 529 5.73 -13.10 10.08
C PHE A 529 5.58 -13.56 8.62
N SER A 530 4.85 -14.66 8.39
CA SER A 530 4.54 -15.27 7.10
C SER A 530 3.05 -15.63 7.03
N ARG A 531 2.47 -15.72 5.83
CA ARG A 531 1.05 -16.04 5.66
C ARG A 531 0.69 -17.39 6.31
N THR A 532 -0.30 -17.39 7.19
CA THR A 532 -0.92 -18.62 7.70
C THR A 532 -2.02 -19.05 6.73
N TRP A 533 -2.08 -20.34 6.38
CA TRP A 533 -3.05 -20.86 5.41
C TRP A 533 -4.29 -21.53 6.04
N SER A 534 -4.33 -21.69 7.35
CA SER A 534 -5.44 -22.33 8.08
C SER A 534 -6.60 -21.39 8.41
N LYS A 535 -6.44 -20.08 8.20
CA LYS A 535 -7.43 -19.02 8.45
C LYS A 535 -7.20 -17.89 7.44
N ASP A 536 -8.26 -17.24 6.97
CA ASP A 536 -8.10 -16.05 6.13
C ASP A 536 -7.52 -14.87 6.90
N MET A 537 -6.66 -14.09 6.26
CA MET A 537 -5.93 -12.98 6.89
C MET A 537 -5.53 -11.90 5.91
N VAL A 538 -5.37 -10.68 6.46
CA VAL A 538 -5.02 -9.46 5.74
C VAL A 538 -3.51 -9.36 5.61
N CYS A 539 -2.97 -9.81 4.47
CA CYS A 539 -1.53 -9.72 4.24
C CYS A 539 -1.04 -8.28 4.18
N ASN A 540 -1.61 -7.46 3.29
CA ASN A 540 -1.11 -6.13 2.99
C ASN A 540 -2.08 -5.04 3.50
N PRO A 541 -1.58 -3.90 4.01
CA PRO A 541 -0.17 -3.58 4.20
C PRO A 541 0.46 -4.41 5.34
N PRO A 542 1.78 -4.71 5.27
CA PRO A 542 2.54 -5.29 6.36
C PRO A 542 2.84 -4.22 7.42
N VAL A 543 2.65 -4.52 8.71
CA VAL A 543 2.53 -3.49 9.76
C VAL A 543 2.92 -4.00 11.16
N ALA A 544 3.47 -3.11 11.98
CA ALA A 544 3.71 -3.32 13.41
C ALA A 544 2.62 -2.69 14.30
N TYR A 545 2.48 -3.22 15.52
CA TYR A 545 1.46 -2.83 16.50
C TYR A 545 2.06 -2.64 17.89
N ASP A 546 1.88 -1.46 18.47
CA ASP A 546 1.69 -1.26 19.91
C ASP A 546 0.27 -1.73 20.28
N MET A 547 0.13 -2.82 21.04
CA MET A 547 -1.18 -3.31 21.50
C MET A 547 -1.80 -2.43 22.59
N ARG A 548 -1.07 -1.42 23.08
CA ARG A 548 -1.48 -0.40 24.06
C ARG A 548 -1.55 -0.85 25.51
N ASP A 549 -1.13 -2.06 25.87
CA ASP A 549 -0.84 -2.44 27.28
C ASP A 549 0.58 -2.04 27.75
N GLY A 550 1.43 -1.56 26.84
CA GLY A 550 2.84 -1.21 27.08
C GLY A 550 3.82 -2.40 27.12
N ASN A 551 3.34 -3.62 26.87
CA ASN A 551 4.12 -4.87 27.02
C ASN A 551 3.96 -5.84 25.83
N ASP A 552 2.87 -5.74 25.08
CA ASP A 552 2.53 -6.57 23.94
C ASP A 552 2.71 -5.75 22.64
N TYR A 553 3.71 -6.16 21.85
CA TYR A 553 4.03 -5.57 20.56
C TYR A 553 4.09 -6.69 19.53
N ARG A 554 3.56 -6.46 18.33
CA ARG A 554 3.40 -7.51 17.31
C ARG A 554 3.70 -7.00 15.91
N ILE A 555 4.04 -7.90 15.00
CA ILE A 555 4.14 -7.66 13.57
C ILE A 555 3.13 -8.56 12.84
N LYS A 556 2.46 -8.00 11.83
CA LYS A 556 1.65 -8.75 10.86
C LYS A 556 2.20 -8.52 9.45
N ALA A 557 2.99 -9.47 8.98
CA ALA A 557 3.50 -9.54 7.61
C ALA A 557 3.21 -10.91 6.99
N CYS A 558 3.14 -10.97 5.66
CA CYS A 558 3.11 -12.21 4.89
C CYS A 558 4.44 -12.42 4.16
N ALA A 559 5.56 -12.21 4.87
CA ALA A 559 6.89 -12.12 4.27
C ALA A 559 7.32 -13.43 3.60
N GLN A 560 7.90 -13.28 2.42
CA GLN A 560 8.57 -14.28 1.61
C GLN A 560 10.09 -14.12 1.78
N LEU A 561 10.91 -15.03 1.25
CA LEU A 561 12.36 -14.83 1.24
C LEU A 561 12.76 -13.96 0.04
N GLY A 562 13.65 -12.98 0.25
CA GLY A 562 14.16 -12.10 -0.81
C GLY A 562 14.62 -10.73 -0.30
N ASP A 563 15.27 -9.96 -1.18
CA ASP A 563 15.85 -8.64 -0.86
C ASP A 563 14.80 -7.63 -0.35
N SER A 564 13.61 -7.60 -0.97
CA SER A 564 12.52 -6.68 -0.58
C SER A 564 12.01 -6.93 0.86
N ASP A 565 11.63 -8.17 1.17
CA ASP A 565 11.09 -8.51 2.49
C ASP A 565 12.17 -8.52 3.59
N PHE A 566 13.44 -8.71 3.24
CA PHE A 566 14.57 -8.49 4.16
C PHE A 566 14.70 -7.01 4.56
N LYS A 567 14.54 -6.07 3.62
CA LYS A 567 14.48 -4.62 3.91
C LYS A 567 13.22 -4.27 4.71
N MET A 568 12.06 -4.84 4.35
CA MET A 568 10.82 -4.70 5.11
C MET A 568 10.97 -5.15 6.57
N ALA A 569 11.68 -6.25 6.85
CA ALA A 569 11.92 -6.72 8.21
C ALA A 569 12.68 -5.68 9.05
N HIS A 570 13.66 -4.99 8.45
CA HIS A 570 14.36 -3.87 9.10
C HIS A 570 13.44 -2.67 9.32
N ARG A 571 12.62 -2.30 8.33
CA ARG A 571 11.60 -1.24 8.44
C ARG A 571 10.62 -1.48 9.59
N LEU A 572 10.11 -2.71 9.72
CA LEU A 572 9.11 -3.06 10.73
C LEU A 572 9.70 -3.21 12.14
N ILE A 573 10.92 -3.75 12.28
CA ILE A 573 11.62 -3.76 13.57
C ILE A 573 11.99 -2.32 14.00
N ALA A 574 12.34 -1.42 13.06
CA ALA A 574 12.51 0.00 13.36
C ALA A 574 11.22 0.65 13.90
N GLN A 575 10.06 0.31 13.33
CA GLN A 575 8.75 0.75 13.81
C GLN A 575 8.49 0.25 15.23
N VAL A 576 8.67 -1.06 15.49
CA VAL A 576 8.51 -1.63 16.85
C VAL A 576 9.45 -0.97 17.86
N TYR A 577 10.68 -0.60 17.49
CA TYR A 577 11.56 0.14 18.39
C TYR A 577 11.10 1.58 18.66
N TYR A 578 10.52 2.27 17.68
CA TYR A 578 9.89 3.59 17.90
C TYR A 578 8.73 3.45 18.90
N GLU A 579 7.80 2.52 18.61
CA GLU A 579 6.63 2.18 19.44
C GLU A 579 7.02 1.78 20.87
N TYR A 580 8.07 0.97 21.01
CA TYR A 580 8.59 0.50 22.29
C TYR A 580 9.30 1.61 23.08
N PHE A 581 9.98 2.57 22.43
CA PHE A 581 10.70 3.63 23.12
C PHE A 581 9.80 4.75 23.66
N TYR A 582 8.73 5.15 22.95
CA TYR A 582 7.80 6.14 23.50
C TYR A 582 6.79 5.57 24.51
N ARG A 583 6.80 4.27 24.81
CA ARG A 583 5.84 3.63 25.73
C ARG A 583 5.76 4.29 27.12
N GLU A 584 6.87 4.87 27.59
CA GLU A 584 6.97 5.54 28.89
C GLU A 584 6.41 6.98 28.85
N GLN A 585 6.07 7.50 27.66
CA GLN A 585 5.38 8.78 27.52
C GLN A 585 3.92 8.69 28.01
N PRO A 586 3.32 9.82 28.44
CA PRO A 586 1.87 9.96 28.57
C PRO A 586 1.15 9.52 27.30
N LEU A 587 -0.03 8.91 27.44
CA LEU A 587 -0.73 8.25 26.33
C LEU A 587 -0.92 9.13 25.08
N PRO A 588 -1.27 10.44 25.16
CA PRO A 588 -1.41 11.28 23.97
C PRO A 588 -0.11 11.47 23.17
N PHE A 589 1.06 11.21 23.76
CA PHE A 589 2.36 11.35 23.11
C PHE A 589 2.93 10.03 22.54
N ARG A 590 2.23 8.90 22.69
CA ARG A 590 2.64 7.57 22.19
C ARG A 590 2.37 7.39 20.68
N GLU A 591 2.88 8.33 19.91
CA GLU A 591 2.89 8.40 18.45
C GLU A 591 4.22 9.07 18.02
N ALA A 592 4.62 8.97 16.75
CA ALA A 592 5.77 9.72 16.24
C ALA A 592 5.48 11.24 16.15
N ALA A 593 6.54 12.06 16.07
CA ALA A 593 6.43 13.52 16.07
C ALA A 593 5.52 14.08 14.96
N ASN A 594 5.50 13.42 13.80
CA ASN A 594 4.40 13.36 12.83
C ASN A 594 4.54 12.06 11.98
N PRO A 595 3.56 11.70 11.13
CA PRO A 595 3.66 10.57 10.20
C PRO A 595 4.96 10.53 9.39
N SER A 596 5.34 11.64 8.76
CA SER A 596 6.57 11.74 7.97
C SER A 596 7.85 11.44 8.77
N THR A 597 7.89 11.77 10.05
CA THR A 597 9.02 11.43 10.94
C THR A 597 9.10 9.92 11.19
N LEU A 598 7.95 9.24 11.33
CA LEU A 598 7.90 7.79 11.43
C LEU A 598 8.42 7.15 10.14
N THR A 599 7.79 7.47 9.00
CA THR A 599 8.16 6.97 7.67
C THR A 599 9.64 7.18 7.40
N ALA A 600 10.16 8.39 7.65
CA ALA A 600 11.55 8.72 7.41
C ALA A 600 12.52 7.90 8.26
N ILE A 601 12.25 7.72 9.57
CA ILE A 601 13.12 6.93 10.46
C ILE A 601 13.09 5.45 10.07
N ILE A 602 11.93 4.86 9.76
CA ILE A 602 11.83 3.43 9.45
C ILE A 602 12.40 3.11 8.05
N ASN A 603 12.22 4.00 7.07
CA ASN A 603 12.75 3.80 5.72
C ASN A 603 14.27 3.97 5.68
N VAL A 604 14.89 4.80 6.52
CA VAL A 604 16.37 4.87 6.65
C VAL A 604 16.97 3.51 6.99
N PHE A 605 16.39 2.78 7.93
CA PHE A 605 16.86 1.43 8.26
C PHE A 605 16.55 0.41 7.15
N SER A 606 15.47 0.60 6.39
CA SER A 606 15.18 -0.16 5.17
C SER A 606 16.25 0.06 4.07
N LEU A 607 16.70 1.29 3.86
CA LEU A 607 17.79 1.62 2.92
C LEU A 607 19.12 1.01 3.38
N LEU A 608 19.44 1.15 4.67
CA LEU A 608 20.69 0.64 5.26
C LEU A 608 20.80 -0.89 5.25
N ALA A 609 19.68 -1.62 5.28
CA ALA A 609 19.67 -3.07 5.09
C ALA A 609 20.21 -3.51 3.71
N SER A 610 20.20 -2.61 2.71
CA SER A 610 20.75 -2.81 1.37
C SER A 610 22.27 -2.58 1.27
N ASN A 611 22.94 -2.21 2.37
CA ASN A 611 24.38 -1.95 2.36
C ASN A 611 25.18 -3.24 2.08
N ILE A 612 26.03 -3.20 1.07
CA ILE A 612 26.76 -4.38 0.57
C ILE A 612 27.71 -4.96 1.63
N ASP A 613 28.38 -4.11 2.42
CA ASP A 613 29.27 -4.57 3.49
C ASP A 613 28.50 -5.23 4.64
N TYR A 614 27.24 -4.83 4.88
CA TYR A 614 26.33 -5.50 5.81
C TYR A 614 25.91 -6.87 5.28
N LEU A 615 25.35 -6.93 4.06
CA LEU A 615 24.94 -8.19 3.42
C LEU A 615 26.08 -9.22 3.33
N LYS A 616 27.31 -8.77 3.05
CA LYS A 616 28.53 -9.61 3.09
C LYS A 616 28.83 -10.16 4.47
N SER A 617 28.77 -9.36 5.53
CA SER A 617 29.01 -9.86 6.91
C SER A 617 27.94 -10.86 7.37
N LEU A 618 26.75 -10.84 6.75
CA LEU A 618 25.72 -11.85 6.96
C LEU A 618 25.85 -13.08 6.06
N GLN A 619 26.85 -13.12 5.18
CA GLN A 619 27.02 -14.12 4.13
C GLN A 619 25.83 -14.20 3.14
N LEU A 620 25.00 -13.14 3.08
CA LEU A 620 23.90 -12.97 2.11
C LEU A 620 24.39 -12.51 0.74
N LEU A 621 25.63 -12.03 0.66
CA LEU A 621 26.39 -11.86 -0.57
C LEU A 621 27.79 -12.48 -0.39
N PRO A 622 28.39 -13.07 -1.43
CA PRO A 622 29.74 -13.63 -1.33
C PRO A 622 30.77 -12.50 -1.11
N ALA A 623 31.88 -12.80 -0.44
CA ALA A 623 32.88 -11.79 -0.03
C ALA A 623 33.45 -10.98 -1.21
N ASN A 624 33.59 -11.62 -2.38
CA ASN A 624 34.04 -11.02 -3.64
C ASN A 624 32.93 -10.35 -4.47
N ALA A 625 31.66 -10.34 -4.00
CA ALA A 625 30.61 -9.55 -4.64
C ALA A 625 31.05 -8.08 -4.73
N ASN A 626 30.74 -7.44 -5.85
CA ASN A 626 31.01 -6.01 -6.02
C ASN A 626 29.74 -5.31 -6.48
N ASP A 627 29.51 -4.10 -5.98
CA ASP A 627 28.41 -3.25 -6.42
C ASP A 627 28.77 -2.69 -7.79
N SER A 628 28.36 -3.37 -8.85
CA SER A 628 28.62 -2.88 -10.20
C SER A 628 27.83 -1.59 -10.42
N HIS A 629 28.43 -0.59 -11.08
CA HIS A 629 27.73 0.65 -11.44
C HIS A 629 26.42 0.36 -12.19
N ALA A 630 26.40 -0.70 -13.00
CA ALA A 630 25.20 -1.17 -13.69
C ALA A 630 24.09 -1.62 -12.73
N ALA A 631 24.40 -2.51 -11.77
CA ALA A 631 23.45 -2.99 -10.77
C ALA A 631 22.95 -1.84 -9.87
N ARG A 632 23.85 -0.94 -9.46
CA ARG A 632 23.48 0.24 -8.65
C ARG A 632 22.54 1.19 -9.40
N VAL A 633 22.83 1.49 -10.67
CA VAL A 633 21.97 2.35 -11.49
C VAL A 633 20.62 1.68 -11.78
N ASN A 634 20.59 0.36 -11.96
CA ASN A 634 19.34 -0.41 -12.09
C ASN A 634 18.49 -0.36 -10.81
N GLU A 635 19.06 -0.60 -9.62
CA GLU A 635 18.34 -0.47 -8.34
C GLU A 635 17.76 0.93 -8.14
N LEU A 636 18.60 1.96 -8.33
CA LEU A 636 18.15 3.35 -8.22
C LEU A 636 17.05 3.65 -9.23
N TYR A 637 17.12 3.09 -10.45
CA TYR A 637 16.09 3.30 -11.47
C TYR A 637 14.75 2.66 -11.09
N LEU A 638 14.74 1.42 -10.58
CA LEU A 638 13.52 0.80 -10.04
C LEU A 638 12.91 1.67 -8.93
N GLN A 639 13.71 2.03 -7.93
CA GLN A 639 13.26 2.86 -6.81
C GLN A 639 12.79 4.26 -7.26
N ALA A 640 13.32 4.80 -8.35
CA ALA A 640 12.86 6.06 -8.93
C ALA A 640 11.52 5.92 -9.66
N LEU A 641 11.29 4.80 -10.35
CA LEU A 641 9.99 4.44 -10.96
C LEU A 641 8.91 4.11 -9.92
N GLU A 642 9.29 3.72 -8.70
CA GLU A 642 8.36 3.52 -7.58
C GLU A 642 8.04 4.84 -6.86
N GLU A 643 9.08 5.56 -6.42
CA GLU A 643 8.94 6.60 -5.39
C GLU A 643 9.17 8.03 -5.91
N VAL A 644 10.14 8.25 -6.81
CA VAL A 644 10.47 9.60 -7.30
C VAL A 644 9.38 10.13 -8.22
N VAL A 645 8.77 9.25 -9.04
CA VAL A 645 7.62 9.60 -9.89
C VAL A 645 6.36 9.91 -9.09
N LYS A 646 6.26 9.37 -7.86
CA LYS A 646 5.14 9.60 -6.95
C LYS A 646 5.16 10.99 -6.31
N LEU A 647 6.33 11.62 -6.20
CA LEU A 647 6.46 12.96 -5.60
C LEU A 647 5.63 14.05 -6.32
N PRO A 648 5.69 14.24 -7.65
CA PRO A 648 4.81 15.20 -8.32
C PRO A 648 3.33 14.79 -8.25
N PHE A 649 3.01 13.49 -8.29
CA PHE A 649 1.63 13.01 -8.12
C PHE A 649 1.04 13.43 -6.76
N ASP A 650 1.79 13.28 -5.66
CA ASP A 650 1.34 13.68 -4.32
C ASP A 650 1.04 15.20 -4.24
N LEU A 651 1.79 16.03 -4.98
CA LEU A 651 1.53 17.47 -5.09
C LEU A 651 0.26 17.78 -5.88
N VAL A 652 -0.01 17.08 -6.98
CA VAL A 652 -1.26 17.23 -7.76
C VAL A 652 -2.46 16.89 -6.87
N VAL A 653 -2.38 15.76 -6.16
CA VAL A 653 -3.44 15.25 -5.28
C VAL A 653 -3.78 16.21 -4.14
N ASP A 654 -2.80 16.83 -3.48
CA ASP A 654 -3.05 17.77 -2.40
C ASP A 654 -3.45 19.17 -2.91
N ASN A 655 -2.80 19.71 -3.95
CA ASN A 655 -3.20 21.01 -4.52
C ASN A 655 -4.63 20.99 -5.08
N TRP A 656 -5.03 19.91 -5.77
CA TRP A 656 -6.39 19.74 -6.27
C TRP A 656 -7.42 19.75 -5.13
N ARG A 657 -7.16 19.02 -4.04
CA ARG A 657 -8.06 19.00 -2.87
C ARG A 657 -8.07 20.34 -2.13
N PHE A 658 -6.97 21.08 -2.09
CA PHE A 658 -6.94 22.44 -1.51
C PHE A 658 -7.72 23.44 -2.35
N ASN A 659 -7.63 23.38 -3.69
CA ASN A 659 -8.45 24.22 -4.56
C ASN A 659 -9.95 24.02 -4.30
N ILE A 660 -10.39 22.79 -4.02
CA ILE A 660 -11.78 22.46 -3.67
C ILE A 660 -12.12 22.94 -2.26
N PHE A 661 -11.29 22.65 -1.25
CA PHE A 661 -11.55 23.08 0.14
C PHE A 661 -11.58 24.60 0.29
N GLU A 662 -10.74 25.32 -0.45
CA GLU A 662 -10.66 26.79 -0.47
C GLU A 662 -11.69 27.42 -1.43
N GLY A 663 -12.55 26.62 -2.08
CA GLY A 663 -13.63 27.10 -2.95
C GLY A 663 -13.19 27.71 -4.28
N ARG A 664 -11.93 27.50 -4.68
CA ARG A 664 -11.34 27.98 -5.95
C ARG A 664 -11.86 27.22 -7.16
N THR A 665 -12.24 25.96 -6.98
CA THR A 665 -12.80 25.09 -8.03
C THR A 665 -14.12 24.45 -7.58
N ASN A 666 -14.98 24.18 -8.55
CA ASN A 666 -16.30 23.59 -8.38
C ASN A 666 -16.41 22.31 -9.24
N LYS A 667 -17.50 21.56 -9.08
CA LYS A 667 -17.73 20.28 -9.77
C LYS A 667 -17.50 20.37 -11.28
N ASP A 668 -17.92 21.46 -11.91
CA ASP A 668 -17.80 21.69 -13.36
C ASP A 668 -16.36 22.01 -13.82
N THR A 669 -15.44 22.32 -12.90
CA THR A 669 -14.02 22.64 -13.17
C THR A 669 -13.05 21.65 -12.53
N TRP A 670 -13.53 20.67 -11.75
CA TRP A 670 -12.71 19.68 -11.06
C TRP A 670 -11.81 18.87 -11.98
N ASN A 671 -12.32 18.41 -13.14
CA ASN A 671 -11.55 17.55 -14.03
C ASN A 671 -10.48 18.35 -14.80
N ASP A 672 -10.82 19.57 -15.21
CA ASP A 672 -9.90 20.49 -15.88
C ASP A 672 -8.76 20.90 -14.94
N ASP A 673 -9.05 21.20 -13.67
CA ASP A 673 -8.03 21.52 -12.67
C ASP A 673 -7.13 20.32 -12.36
N TRP A 674 -7.70 19.10 -12.27
CA TRP A 674 -6.93 17.87 -12.10
C TRP A 674 -5.93 17.67 -13.26
N TRP A 675 -6.37 17.82 -14.51
CA TRP A 675 -5.49 17.62 -15.66
C TRP A 675 -4.48 18.75 -15.84
N ARG A 676 -4.87 20.01 -15.59
CA ARG A 676 -3.98 21.17 -15.54
C ARG A 676 -2.87 21.00 -14.51
N LEU A 677 -3.19 20.50 -13.31
CA LEU A 677 -2.20 20.18 -12.28
C LEU A 677 -1.33 18.97 -12.68
N SER A 678 -1.93 17.92 -13.25
CA SER A 678 -1.21 16.72 -13.71
C SER A 678 -0.17 17.04 -14.79
N GLU A 679 -0.54 17.86 -15.77
CA GLU A 679 0.39 18.30 -16.81
C GLU A 679 1.48 19.23 -16.25
N HIS A 680 1.14 20.13 -15.31
CA HIS A 680 2.10 21.05 -14.71
C HIS A 680 3.17 20.36 -13.84
N TYR A 681 2.79 19.45 -12.96
CA TYR A 681 3.72 18.80 -12.02
C TYR A 681 4.31 17.48 -12.54
N GLN A 682 3.50 16.62 -13.17
CA GLN A 682 3.93 15.28 -13.62
C GLN A 682 4.33 15.26 -15.11
N GLY A 683 3.91 16.25 -15.91
CA GLY A 683 4.01 16.14 -17.36
C GLY A 683 3.19 14.96 -17.89
N VAL A 684 2.00 14.74 -17.33
CA VAL A 684 1.09 13.65 -17.69
C VAL A 684 -0.26 14.22 -18.12
N LYS A 685 -0.77 13.74 -19.25
CA LYS A 685 -2.05 14.15 -19.87
C LYS A 685 -3.02 12.97 -20.00
N PRO A 686 -4.34 13.18 -20.19
CA PRO A 686 -5.24 12.07 -20.46
C PRO A 686 -4.98 11.45 -21.84
N PRO A 687 -5.35 10.17 -22.07
CA PRO A 687 -5.20 9.52 -23.36
C PRO A 687 -6.21 9.98 -24.41
N VAL A 688 -7.35 10.55 -23.98
CA VAL A 688 -8.42 11.02 -24.84
C VAL A 688 -8.93 12.37 -24.31
N PRO A 689 -9.61 13.20 -25.11
CA PRO A 689 -10.32 14.37 -24.60
C PRO A 689 -11.26 13.99 -23.45
N ARG A 690 -11.24 14.78 -22.38
CA ARG A 690 -12.06 14.57 -21.17
C ARG A 690 -13.02 15.75 -21.00
N THR A 691 -14.05 15.54 -20.21
CA THR A 691 -15.10 16.50 -19.89
C THR A 691 -15.09 16.81 -18.39
N ALA A 692 -15.79 17.88 -17.97
CA ALA A 692 -16.06 18.15 -16.57
C ALA A 692 -16.68 16.96 -15.83
N THR A 693 -17.59 16.24 -16.50
CA THR A 693 -18.38 15.11 -15.97
C THR A 693 -17.64 13.77 -15.87
N ASP A 694 -16.38 13.70 -16.30
CA ASP A 694 -15.58 12.47 -16.21
C ASP A 694 -14.96 12.24 -14.81
N PHE A 695 -14.69 13.31 -14.05
CA PHE A 695 -14.16 13.28 -12.68
C PHE A 695 -12.94 12.34 -12.48
N ASP A 696 -11.96 12.38 -13.39
CA ASP A 696 -10.86 11.40 -13.48
C ASP A 696 -10.00 11.29 -12.21
N ALA A 697 -9.94 12.35 -11.39
CA ALA A 697 -9.27 12.38 -10.09
C ALA A 697 -9.87 11.36 -9.11
N ILE A 698 -11.19 11.32 -8.97
CA ILE A 698 -11.84 10.46 -7.96
C ILE A 698 -11.95 9.00 -8.39
N ALA A 699 -11.54 8.66 -9.62
CA ALA A 699 -11.25 7.28 -10.00
C ALA A 699 -9.95 6.73 -9.36
N THR A 700 -9.13 7.61 -8.76
CA THR A 700 -7.88 7.23 -8.11
C THR A 700 -8.10 6.89 -6.63
N PRO A 701 -7.76 5.66 -6.17
CA PRO A 701 -7.97 5.23 -4.79
C PRO A 701 -7.31 6.15 -3.74
N ALA A 702 -6.09 6.64 -4.02
CA ALA A 702 -5.39 7.57 -3.12
C ALA A 702 -6.15 8.89 -2.86
N ILE A 703 -7.08 9.27 -3.74
CA ILE A 703 -7.90 10.48 -3.63
C ILE A 703 -9.25 10.18 -2.99
N ALA A 704 -10.02 9.26 -3.60
CA ALA A 704 -11.41 8.98 -3.22
C ALA A 704 -11.53 7.92 -2.13
N GLN A 705 -10.81 6.80 -2.28
CA GLN A 705 -10.87 5.70 -1.33
C GLN A 705 -10.22 6.08 0.01
N MET A 706 -9.00 6.61 -0.04
CA MET A 706 -8.23 6.97 1.15
C MET A 706 -8.70 8.28 1.78
N HIS A 707 -8.78 9.38 1.02
CA HIS A 707 -9.13 10.72 1.54
C HIS A 707 -8.22 11.22 2.69
N PHE A 708 -6.90 10.97 2.62
CA PHE A 708 -5.88 11.55 3.52
C PHE A 708 -4.85 12.40 2.78
N PRO A 709 -4.19 13.38 3.44
CA PRO A 709 -3.15 14.22 2.83
C PRO A 709 -2.03 13.39 2.20
N ALA A 710 -1.65 13.74 0.98
CA ALA A 710 -0.57 13.08 0.25
C ALA A 710 0.81 13.60 0.70
N MET A 711 0.92 14.86 1.13
CA MET A 711 2.18 15.49 1.56
C MET A 711 2.95 14.71 2.63
N ARG A 712 2.28 13.87 3.43
CA ARG A 712 2.92 13.02 4.45
C ARG A 712 3.98 12.11 3.84
N HIS A 713 3.72 11.63 2.62
CA HIS A 713 4.60 10.77 1.85
C HIS A 713 5.79 11.59 1.32
N PHE A 714 5.52 12.61 0.50
CA PHE A 714 6.51 13.55 -0.03
C PHE A 714 7.51 14.06 1.04
N ILE A 715 7.02 14.50 2.20
CA ILE A 715 7.86 15.02 3.30
C ILE A 715 8.67 13.88 3.94
N GLY A 716 8.09 12.69 4.14
CA GLY A 716 8.78 11.53 4.70
C GLY A 716 9.89 11.02 3.77
N TYR A 717 9.61 10.97 2.47
CA TYR A 717 10.53 10.51 1.44
C TYR A 717 11.72 11.46 1.21
N ILE A 718 11.55 12.78 1.41
CA ILE A 718 12.69 13.71 1.44
C ILE A 718 13.47 13.55 2.76
N MET A 719 12.76 13.48 3.88
CA MET A 719 13.34 13.43 5.22
C MET A 719 14.19 12.18 5.48
N GLN A 720 13.85 11.01 4.90
CA GLN A 720 14.69 9.80 4.98
C GLN A 720 16.11 10.02 4.43
N PHE A 721 16.30 10.77 3.34
CA PHE A 721 17.65 11.00 2.81
C PHE A 721 18.42 12.04 3.64
N GLN A 722 17.73 13.03 4.21
CA GLN A 722 18.35 13.93 5.20
C GLN A 722 18.84 13.15 6.44
N PHE A 723 18.04 12.20 6.94
CA PHE A 723 18.42 11.30 8.02
C PHE A 723 19.55 10.34 7.63
N LEU A 724 19.49 9.72 6.44
CA LEU A 724 20.55 8.83 5.93
C LEU A 724 21.90 9.56 5.88
N LYS A 725 21.93 10.78 5.35
CA LYS A 725 23.15 11.63 5.32
C LYS A 725 23.62 12.01 6.73
N ALA A 726 22.70 12.30 7.65
CA ALA A 726 23.03 12.65 9.03
C ALA A 726 23.57 11.46 9.85
N LEU A 727 23.20 10.22 9.51
CA LEU A 727 23.75 9.00 10.11
C LEU A 727 25.06 8.56 9.43
N CYS A 728 25.14 8.62 8.10
CA CYS A 728 26.30 8.22 7.28
C CYS A 728 27.31 9.36 7.11
N GLN A 729 27.72 9.96 8.22
CA GLN A 729 28.69 11.06 8.23
C GLN A 729 30.02 10.60 7.63
N ASN A 730 30.56 11.41 6.72
CA ASN A 730 31.80 11.17 5.94
C ASN A 730 31.72 10.13 4.80
N LYS A 731 30.54 9.63 4.41
CA LYS A 731 30.40 8.93 3.11
C LYS A 731 30.46 9.94 1.95
N THR A 732 31.17 9.57 0.88
CA THR A 732 31.33 10.36 -0.36
C THR A 732 30.29 10.01 -1.42
N ASN A 733 29.78 8.78 -1.41
CA ASN A 733 28.62 8.34 -2.18
C ASN A 733 27.54 7.89 -1.19
N LEU A 734 26.37 8.52 -1.25
CA LEU A 734 25.27 8.24 -0.33
C LEU A 734 24.44 7.01 -0.77
N SER A 735 24.50 6.62 -2.05
CA SER A 735 23.74 5.47 -2.59
C SER A 735 24.13 4.14 -1.90
N GLU A 736 25.40 4.00 -1.52
CA GLU A 736 25.95 2.83 -0.81
C GLU A 736 25.44 2.68 0.63
N GLY A 737 24.87 3.73 1.22
CA GLY A 737 24.62 3.82 2.65
C GLY A 737 25.92 3.68 3.46
N CYS A 738 25.83 3.15 4.67
CA CYS A 738 26.98 2.91 5.54
C CYS A 738 26.71 1.82 6.60
N ARG A 739 27.77 1.28 7.20
CA ARG A 739 27.67 0.56 8.48
C ARG A 739 27.52 1.58 9.61
N LEU A 740 26.39 1.56 10.31
CA LEU A 740 26.16 2.43 11.47
C LEU A 740 26.96 1.98 12.70
N GLN A 741 27.22 2.92 13.61
CA GLN A 741 27.80 2.65 14.93
C GLN A 741 26.77 2.93 16.03
N LYS A 742 27.02 2.40 17.24
CA LYS A 742 26.20 2.64 18.45
C LYS A 742 26.00 4.14 18.71
N SER A 743 27.01 4.96 18.45
CA SER A 743 26.98 6.44 18.56
C SER A 743 26.13 7.13 17.49
N SER A 744 26.06 6.62 16.26
CA SER A 744 25.33 7.24 15.14
C SER A 744 23.84 7.41 15.45
N VAL A 745 23.25 6.46 16.18
CA VAL A 745 21.81 6.35 16.39
C VAL A 745 21.29 7.03 17.66
N GLU A 746 22.13 7.59 18.52
CA GLU A 746 21.69 8.12 19.82
C GLU A 746 20.63 9.24 19.71
N ASN A 747 20.77 10.13 18.73
CA ASN A 747 19.75 11.15 18.45
C ASN A 747 18.44 10.54 17.90
N VAL A 748 18.52 9.47 17.11
CA VAL A 748 17.34 8.73 16.62
C VAL A 748 16.61 8.06 17.78
N LYS A 749 17.33 7.33 18.65
CA LYS A 749 16.76 6.75 19.88
C LYS A 749 16.10 7.80 20.75
N LYS A 750 16.72 8.98 20.91
CA LYS A 750 16.16 10.09 21.69
C LYS A 750 14.89 10.68 21.07
N VAL A 751 14.84 10.84 19.74
CA VAL A 751 13.60 11.22 19.01
C VAL A 751 12.52 10.17 19.17
N MET A 752 12.88 8.87 19.09
CA MET A 752 11.95 7.76 19.32
C MET A 752 11.34 7.82 20.72
N MET A 753 12.17 7.97 21.77
CA MET A 753 11.71 8.08 23.17
C MET A 753 10.80 9.29 23.44
N LEU A 754 10.98 10.39 22.70
CA LEU A 754 10.18 11.60 22.86
C LEU A 754 8.81 11.51 22.17
N GLY A 755 8.65 10.66 21.16
CA GLY A 755 7.39 10.51 20.43
C GLY A 755 6.87 11.86 19.92
N SER A 756 5.59 12.14 20.18
CA SER A 756 4.94 13.42 19.85
C SER A 756 4.89 14.42 21.00
N SER A 757 5.70 14.23 22.06
CA SER A 757 5.95 15.29 23.05
C SER A 757 6.69 16.48 22.43
N ILE A 758 7.63 16.22 21.51
CA ILE A 758 8.27 17.20 20.62
C ILE A 758 7.46 17.43 19.33
N ASN A 759 7.90 18.34 18.46
CA ASN A 759 7.37 18.49 17.11
C ASN A 759 8.34 17.98 16.03
N TRP A 760 7.87 17.79 14.79
CA TRP A 760 8.66 17.19 13.71
C TRP A 760 9.93 17.98 13.35
N VAL A 761 9.95 19.29 13.60
CA VAL A 761 11.11 20.16 13.38
C VAL A 761 12.18 19.91 14.44
N ASP A 762 11.77 19.74 15.69
CA ASP A 762 12.69 19.40 16.77
C ASP A 762 13.32 18.03 16.49
N ALA A 763 12.53 17.08 16.02
CA ALA A 763 13.00 15.75 15.59
C ALA A 763 13.99 15.85 14.42
N LEU A 764 13.65 16.62 13.37
CA LEU A 764 14.52 16.87 12.23
C LEU A 764 15.86 17.50 12.66
N LYS A 765 15.80 18.49 13.56
CA LYS A 765 16.97 19.22 14.06
C LYS A 765 17.82 18.39 15.01
N MET A 766 17.21 17.54 15.82
CA MET A 766 17.94 16.62 16.70
C MET A 766 18.72 15.57 15.91
N ILE A 767 18.20 15.09 14.78
CA ILE A 767 18.89 14.08 13.96
C ILE A 767 19.89 14.75 12.99
N THR A 768 19.51 15.83 12.30
CA THR A 768 20.29 16.42 11.19
C THR A 768 21.07 17.69 11.52
N GLY A 769 20.78 18.33 12.66
CA GLY A 769 21.24 19.68 12.99
C GLY A 769 20.44 20.83 12.33
N SER A 770 19.56 20.53 11.35
CA SER A 770 18.77 21.51 10.59
C SER A 770 17.29 21.51 10.99
N ASP A 771 16.66 22.69 11.00
CA ASP A 771 15.19 22.84 11.11
C ASP A 771 14.49 23.03 9.74
N GLN A 772 15.22 22.87 8.64
CA GLN A 772 14.72 23.03 7.26
C GLN A 772 14.72 21.69 6.52
N LEU A 773 13.68 21.45 5.71
CA LEU A 773 13.66 20.33 4.77
C LEU A 773 14.62 20.63 3.60
N ASP A 774 15.24 19.58 3.07
CA ASP A 774 16.30 19.70 2.05
C ASP A 774 16.28 18.50 1.12
N ALA A 775 16.13 18.75 -0.19
CA ALA A 775 16.11 17.69 -1.20
C ALA A 775 17.52 17.32 -1.69
N ARG A 776 18.57 18.08 -1.34
CA ARG A 776 19.94 17.81 -1.79
C ARG A 776 20.46 16.42 -1.38
N PRO A 777 20.17 15.88 -0.17
CA PRO A 777 20.55 14.50 0.17
C PRO A 777 19.82 13.43 -0.65
N LEU A 778 18.60 13.69 -1.12
CA LEU A 778 17.90 12.80 -2.06
C LEU A 778 18.63 12.79 -3.40
N LEU A 779 18.99 13.96 -3.94
CA LEU A 779 19.76 14.07 -5.18
C LEU A 779 21.14 13.40 -5.04
N GLU A 780 21.81 13.56 -3.91
CA GLU A 780 23.11 12.93 -3.60
C GLU A 780 23.04 11.39 -3.50
N TYR A 781 21.92 10.85 -3.03
CA TYR A 781 21.65 9.41 -3.07
C TYR A 781 21.39 8.91 -4.51
N TYR A 782 20.69 9.72 -5.32
CA TYR A 782 20.34 9.41 -6.70
C TYR A 782 21.41 9.79 -7.74
N GLU A 783 22.51 10.43 -7.35
CA GLU A 783 23.52 10.96 -8.27
C GLU A 783 24.04 9.95 -9.32
N PRO A 784 24.32 8.67 -8.99
CA PRO A 784 24.72 7.69 -10.00
C PRO A 784 23.69 7.51 -11.13
N LEU A 785 22.39 7.60 -10.81
CA LEU A 785 21.30 7.56 -11.78
C LEU A 785 21.10 8.91 -12.49
N ILE A 786 21.21 10.03 -11.79
CA ILE A 786 21.09 11.38 -12.37
C ILE A 786 22.16 11.59 -13.46
N SER A 787 23.42 11.31 -13.11
CA SER A 787 24.54 11.33 -14.05
C SER A 787 24.33 10.34 -15.21
N TRP A 788 23.80 9.14 -14.97
CA TRP A 788 23.53 8.17 -16.04
C TRP A 788 22.42 8.65 -16.98
N LEU A 789 21.28 9.11 -16.45
CA LEU A 789 20.14 9.60 -17.25
C LEU A 789 20.53 10.81 -18.10
N GLY A 790 21.27 11.77 -17.53
CA GLY A 790 21.78 12.92 -18.27
C GLY A 790 22.65 12.49 -19.45
N ASN A 791 23.64 11.62 -19.22
CA ASN A 791 24.48 11.06 -20.28
C ASN A 791 23.69 10.26 -21.33
N ALA A 792 22.71 9.46 -20.91
CA ALA A 792 21.89 8.63 -21.80
C ALA A 792 20.99 9.50 -22.70
N ASN A 793 20.34 10.51 -22.14
CA ASN A 793 19.48 11.44 -22.87
C ASN A 793 20.28 12.36 -23.81
N GLU A 794 21.44 12.86 -23.36
CA GLU A 794 22.31 13.71 -24.20
C GLU A 794 22.85 12.95 -25.42
N ARG A 795 23.31 11.70 -25.24
CA ARG A 795 23.86 10.87 -26.33
C ARG A 795 22.91 10.64 -27.51
N VAL A 796 21.61 10.67 -27.27
CA VAL A 796 20.57 10.51 -28.31
C VAL A 796 19.69 11.76 -28.46
N GLN A 797 20.15 12.90 -27.93
CA GLN A 797 19.55 14.23 -28.06
C GLN A 797 18.05 14.30 -27.70
N VAL A 798 17.66 13.65 -26.60
CA VAL A 798 16.26 13.67 -26.11
C VAL A 798 15.89 15.07 -25.62
N THR A 799 14.75 15.59 -26.04
CA THR A 799 14.19 16.82 -25.45
C THR A 799 13.83 16.57 -23.99
N VAL A 800 14.39 17.35 -23.07
CA VAL A 800 14.16 17.23 -21.61
C VAL A 800 13.07 18.22 -21.16
N GLY A 801 12.11 17.75 -20.36
CA GLY A 801 10.87 18.49 -20.07
C GLY A 801 9.74 18.16 -21.05
N TRP A 802 8.58 18.78 -20.86
CA TRP A 802 7.33 18.44 -21.56
C TRP A 802 6.54 19.66 -22.06
N GLU A 803 7.15 20.85 -21.98
CA GLU A 803 6.58 22.13 -22.39
C GLU A 803 6.80 22.45 -23.89
N GLY A 804 6.94 21.40 -24.71
CA GLY A 804 7.21 21.49 -26.15
C GLY A 804 5.97 21.71 -27.02
N ALA A 805 6.18 21.70 -28.34
CA ALA A 805 5.15 21.96 -29.35
C ALA A 805 4.33 20.70 -29.73
N GLY A 806 4.65 19.53 -29.16
CA GLY A 806 4.00 18.26 -29.49
C GLY A 806 4.55 17.64 -30.78
N VAL A 807 5.86 17.67 -30.96
CA VAL A 807 6.54 17.10 -32.13
C VAL A 807 6.53 15.57 -32.05
N PRO A 808 6.05 14.85 -33.08
CA PRO A 808 6.11 13.39 -33.11
C PRO A 808 7.54 12.84 -33.05
N PHE A 809 7.66 11.61 -32.53
CA PHE A 809 8.87 10.80 -32.67
C PHE A 809 9.04 10.32 -34.11
N THR A 810 10.30 10.22 -34.57
CA THR A 810 10.66 9.44 -35.77
C THR A 810 11.25 8.09 -35.40
N GLU A 811 11.13 7.08 -36.28
CA GLU A 811 11.67 5.72 -36.05
C GLU A 811 13.16 5.71 -35.66
N SER A 812 13.95 6.66 -36.17
CA SER A 812 15.37 6.83 -35.84
C SER A 812 15.66 7.41 -34.45
N GLU A 813 14.69 8.07 -33.81
CA GLU A 813 14.82 8.62 -32.46
C GLU A 813 14.44 7.59 -31.39
N VAL A 814 13.63 6.61 -31.76
CA VAL A 814 13.00 5.63 -30.87
C VAL A 814 13.96 4.48 -30.55
N PRO A 815 14.00 3.99 -29.30
CA PRO A 815 14.74 2.77 -28.98
C PRO A 815 14.01 1.57 -29.58
N VAL A 816 14.75 0.71 -30.28
CA VAL A 816 14.24 -0.64 -30.62
C VAL A 816 13.82 -1.30 -29.30
N PRO A 817 12.58 -1.83 -29.20
CA PRO A 817 12.16 -2.56 -28.00
C PRO A 817 13.17 -3.65 -27.68
N ARG A 818 13.43 -3.87 -26.39
CA ARG A 818 14.14 -5.06 -25.94
C ARG A 818 13.26 -6.25 -26.29
N THR A 819 13.56 -6.88 -27.42
CA THR A 819 12.93 -8.15 -27.79
C THR A 819 13.22 -9.11 -26.68
N ASN A 820 12.18 -9.51 -25.95
CA ASN A 820 12.26 -10.46 -24.87
C ASN A 820 13.07 -11.69 -25.34
N ALA A 821 14.29 -11.87 -24.83
CA ALA A 821 14.91 -13.20 -24.80
C ALA A 821 13.96 -14.18 -24.06
N SER A 822 13.17 -13.64 -23.14
CA SER A 822 11.97 -14.15 -22.50
C SER A 822 10.83 -14.62 -23.43
N ASP A 823 10.69 -14.20 -24.69
CA ASP A 823 9.63 -14.74 -25.56
C ASP A 823 10.05 -16.09 -26.16
N ALA A 824 11.36 -16.34 -26.26
CA ALA A 824 11.93 -17.66 -26.46
C ALA A 824 12.08 -18.44 -25.13
N ASN A 825 12.43 -17.76 -24.02
CA ASN A 825 12.79 -18.42 -22.76
C ASN A 825 11.63 -18.65 -21.78
N LEU A 826 10.53 -17.87 -21.75
CA LEU A 826 9.31 -18.26 -21.02
C LEU A 826 8.59 -19.41 -21.73
N GLN A 827 8.67 -19.48 -23.07
CA GLN A 827 8.25 -20.67 -23.82
C GLN A 827 9.08 -21.91 -23.45
N HIS A 828 10.23 -21.74 -22.78
CA HIS A 828 11.09 -22.82 -22.29
C HIS A 828 11.02 -23.07 -20.77
N VAL A 829 10.17 -22.36 -20.01
CA VAL A 829 9.98 -22.59 -18.56
C VAL A 829 8.62 -23.20 -18.22
N LEU A 830 7.60 -23.05 -19.08
CA LEU A 830 6.32 -23.78 -18.98
C LEU A 830 5.83 -24.28 -20.35
N SER A 831 6.64 -25.13 -21.00
CA SER A 831 6.15 -25.98 -22.09
C SER A 831 5.52 -27.26 -21.52
N GLU A 832 4.20 -27.42 -21.66
CA GLU A 832 3.46 -28.63 -21.26
C GLU A 832 3.94 -29.90 -22.01
N ASP A 833 4.72 -29.73 -23.09
CA ASP A 833 5.32 -30.80 -23.89
C ASP A 833 6.61 -31.42 -23.29
N GLN A 834 7.19 -30.90 -22.20
CA GLN A 834 8.46 -31.42 -21.65
C GLN A 834 8.36 -32.13 -20.30
N VAL A 835 7.33 -31.88 -19.50
CA VAL A 835 7.14 -32.49 -18.17
C VAL A 835 5.75 -33.08 -18.03
N ALA A 836 5.63 -34.14 -17.25
CA ALA A 836 4.37 -34.81 -16.97
C ALA A 836 4.18 -35.01 -15.45
N PHE A 837 2.99 -34.70 -14.97
CA PHE A 837 2.58 -34.95 -13.59
C PHE A 837 2.20 -36.43 -13.41
N PRO A 838 2.13 -36.94 -12.16
CA PRO A 838 1.63 -38.29 -11.90
C PRO A 838 0.27 -38.52 -12.59
N GLY A 839 0.08 -39.69 -13.22
CA GLY A 839 -1.10 -40.01 -14.02
C GLY A 839 -1.19 -39.32 -15.39
N GLY A 840 -0.22 -38.48 -15.77
CA GLY A 840 -0.10 -37.86 -17.09
C GLY A 840 0.64 -38.74 -18.11
N ASP A 841 0.42 -38.46 -19.40
CA ASP A 841 1.11 -39.12 -20.53
C ASP A 841 2.56 -38.63 -20.63
N CYS A 842 3.51 -39.56 -20.61
CA CYS A 842 4.95 -39.35 -20.81
C CYS A 842 5.49 -40.06 -22.07
N SER A 843 4.61 -40.60 -22.93
CA SER A 843 4.96 -41.40 -24.11
C SER A 843 5.80 -40.64 -25.16
N LYS A 844 5.84 -39.31 -25.10
CA LYS A 844 6.66 -38.47 -25.99
C LYS A 844 8.05 -38.17 -25.43
N GLY A 845 8.39 -38.69 -24.24
CA GLY A 845 9.68 -38.48 -23.57
C GLY A 845 9.68 -37.35 -22.54
N GLN A 846 8.52 -36.97 -22.00
CA GLN A 846 8.42 -35.97 -20.93
C GLN A 846 8.99 -36.51 -19.60
N GLU A 847 9.60 -35.64 -18.80
CA GLU A 847 10.13 -35.98 -17.48
C GLU A 847 9.02 -35.99 -16.42
N CYS A 848 8.99 -37.02 -15.56
CA CYS A 848 7.94 -37.20 -14.56
C CYS A 848 8.27 -36.46 -13.25
N LEU A 849 7.34 -35.62 -12.78
CA LEU A 849 7.50 -34.79 -11.59
C LEU A 849 6.93 -35.45 -10.32
N LEU A 850 7.22 -34.84 -9.16
CA LEU A 850 6.61 -35.17 -7.85
C LEU A 850 6.78 -36.66 -7.45
N ASP A 851 8.02 -37.14 -7.42
CA ASP A 851 8.38 -38.52 -7.06
C ASP A 851 7.60 -39.60 -7.85
N SER A 852 7.49 -39.41 -9.16
CA SER A 852 6.96 -40.39 -10.11
C SER A 852 7.97 -40.73 -11.22
N THR A 853 7.78 -41.86 -11.89
CA THR A 853 8.63 -42.35 -12.98
C THR A 853 7.79 -42.82 -14.17
N CYS A 854 8.28 -42.56 -15.39
CA CYS A 854 7.58 -42.92 -16.62
C CYS A 854 7.59 -44.44 -16.82
N LYS A 855 6.41 -45.07 -16.80
CA LYS A 855 6.20 -46.50 -17.02
C LYS A 855 5.04 -46.70 -17.98
N SER A 856 5.23 -47.54 -19.00
CA SER A 856 4.20 -47.86 -20.00
C SER A 856 3.55 -46.65 -20.70
N GLY A 857 4.21 -45.49 -20.71
CA GLY A 857 3.67 -44.23 -21.27
C GLY A 857 2.94 -43.32 -20.29
N MET A 858 2.85 -43.66 -18.99
CA MET A 858 2.31 -42.76 -17.95
C MET A 858 3.28 -42.58 -16.78
N CYS A 859 3.21 -41.44 -16.09
CA CYS A 859 3.96 -41.20 -14.86
C CYS A 859 3.30 -41.94 -13.67
N GLU A 860 3.93 -42.99 -13.17
CA GLU A 860 3.48 -43.73 -11.98
C GLU A 860 4.30 -43.33 -10.76
N CYS A 861 3.68 -43.21 -9.59
CA CYS A 861 4.39 -42.88 -8.34
C CYS A 861 5.50 -43.90 -8.00
N ASN A 862 6.55 -43.42 -7.36
CA ASN A 862 7.69 -44.23 -6.95
C ASN A 862 7.33 -45.19 -5.79
N GLU A 863 8.11 -46.26 -5.66
CA GLU A 863 7.79 -47.38 -4.77
C GLU A 863 7.71 -46.96 -3.29
N GLY A 864 6.54 -47.16 -2.67
CA GLY A 864 6.22 -46.70 -1.31
C GLY A 864 5.33 -45.45 -1.25
N LEU A 865 5.07 -44.78 -2.38
CA LEU A 865 4.09 -43.68 -2.50
C LEU A 865 2.79 -44.16 -3.16
N TYR A 866 1.68 -43.52 -2.81
CA TYR A 866 0.35 -43.82 -3.32
C TYR A 866 -0.16 -42.67 -4.20
N THR A 867 -0.89 -43.01 -5.27
CA THR A 867 -1.44 -42.04 -6.23
C THR A 867 -2.76 -41.45 -5.71
N LEU A 868 -2.70 -40.27 -5.10
CA LEU A 868 -3.86 -39.51 -4.66
C LEU A 868 -4.48 -38.75 -5.85
N LYS A 869 -5.68 -39.16 -6.29
CA LYS A 869 -6.43 -38.49 -7.36
C LYS A 869 -7.42 -37.47 -6.79
N ILE A 870 -7.37 -36.24 -7.31
CA ILE A 870 -8.28 -35.14 -6.95
C ILE A 870 -8.79 -34.53 -8.28
N GLY A 871 -10.05 -34.81 -8.61
CA GLY A 871 -10.61 -34.49 -9.92
C GLY A 871 -9.80 -35.15 -11.04
N ASN A 872 -9.25 -34.33 -11.95
CA ASN A 872 -8.37 -34.79 -13.04
C ASN A 872 -6.88 -34.75 -12.70
N THR A 873 -6.49 -34.27 -11.51
CA THR A 873 -5.09 -34.23 -11.06
C THR A 873 -4.74 -35.47 -10.25
N HIS A 874 -3.48 -35.90 -10.29
CA HIS A 874 -2.96 -36.94 -9.42
C HIS A 874 -1.65 -36.49 -8.78
N ASN A 875 -1.44 -36.85 -7.52
CA ASN A 875 -0.26 -36.49 -6.74
C ASN A 875 0.26 -37.73 -6.00
N CYS A 876 1.57 -37.85 -5.81
CA CYS A 876 2.15 -38.93 -5.03
C CYS A 876 2.21 -38.54 -3.54
N VAL A 877 1.68 -39.40 -2.66
CA VAL A 877 1.64 -39.17 -1.21
C VAL A 877 2.24 -40.33 -0.41
N PRO A 878 2.89 -40.08 0.74
CA PRO A 878 3.39 -41.16 1.61
C PRO A 878 2.25 -41.82 2.38
N GLY A 879 2.17 -43.16 2.29
CA GLY A 879 1.13 -43.95 2.97
C GLY A 879 -0.20 -44.02 2.20
N ASN A 880 -0.99 -45.06 2.50
CA ASN A 880 -2.25 -45.34 1.83
C ASN A 880 -3.37 -44.39 2.34
N PRO A 881 -4.03 -43.59 1.48
CA PRO A 881 -5.11 -42.69 1.91
C PRO A 881 -6.28 -43.40 2.61
N ALA A 882 -6.54 -44.67 2.24
CA ALA A 882 -7.60 -45.46 2.86
C ALA A 882 -7.33 -45.77 4.35
N ASP A 883 -6.06 -45.87 4.76
CA ASP A 883 -5.66 -46.11 6.16
C ASP A 883 -5.96 -44.89 7.05
N ALA A 884 -6.06 -43.70 6.43
CA ALA A 884 -6.50 -42.45 7.06
C ALA A 884 -8.02 -42.21 6.95
N GLY A 885 -8.78 -43.18 6.43
CA GLY A 885 -10.24 -43.09 6.26
C GLY A 885 -10.71 -42.43 4.96
N PHE A 886 -9.82 -42.24 3.97
CA PHE A 886 -10.12 -41.54 2.72
C PHE A 886 -9.99 -42.45 1.49
N GLY A 887 -11.11 -42.85 0.89
CA GLY A 887 -11.16 -43.65 -0.34
C GLY A 887 -12.29 -44.68 -0.34
N ASP A 888 -12.35 -45.51 -1.39
CA ASP A 888 -13.34 -46.59 -1.54
C ASP A 888 -12.89 -47.94 -0.94
N GLY A 889 -11.66 -48.01 -0.41
CA GLY A 889 -11.03 -49.23 0.09
C GLY A 889 -10.18 -50.00 -0.93
N HIS A 890 -10.10 -49.54 -2.18
CA HIS A 890 -9.33 -50.17 -3.27
C HIS A 890 -8.14 -49.32 -3.76
N GLY A 891 -7.63 -48.42 -2.91
CA GLY A 891 -6.36 -47.71 -3.12
C GLY A 891 -6.47 -46.46 -3.99
N GLY A 892 -7.70 -45.99 -4.28
CA GLY A 892 -7.95 -44.72 -4.95
C GLY A 892 -8.79 -43.77 -4.09
N LEU A 893 -8.39 -42.50 -4.03
CA LEU A 893 -9.33 -41.43 -3.72
C LEU A 893 -10.06 -41.05 -5.01
N VAL A 894 -11.39 -41.09 -5.00
CA VAL A 894 -12.21 -40.57 -6.12
C VAL A 894 -13.23 -39.59 -5.55
N ILE A 895 -12.81 -38.33 -5.39
CA ILE A 895 -13.75 -37.22 -5.21
C ILE A 895 -14.33 -36.91 -6.60
N GLY A 896 -15.39 -37.66 -6.94
CA GLY A 896 -16.14 -37.49 -8.18
C GLY A 896 -17.37 -36.61 -7.97
N LEU A 897 -17.46 -35.52 -8.71
CA LEU A 897 -18.76 -35.00 -9.13
C LEU A 897 -19.39 -36.00 -10.13
N PHE A 898 -20.72 -35.95 -10.29
CA PHE A 898 -21.50 -36.99 -10.98
C PHE A 898 -21.02 -37.28 -12.42
N PRO A 899 -21.11 -38.54 -12.89
CA PRO A 899 -20.67 -38.92 -14.24
C PRO A 899 -21.61 -38.40 -15.34
N GLU A 900 -21.05 -38.06 -16.49
CA GLU A 900 -21.83 -37.73 -17.70
C GLU A 900 -22.43 -38.98 -18.35
N GLU A 901 -23.73 -38.98 -18.61
CA GLU A 901 -24.35 -39.96 -19.50
C GLU A 901 -24.08 -39.62 -20.97
N LYS A 902 -23.68 -40.62 -21.77
CA LYS A 902 -23.44 -40.46 -23.21
C LYS A 902 -24.75 -40.26 -23.98
N ILE A 903 -25.06 -39.03 -24.35
CA ILE A 903 -26.08 -38.75 -25.37
C ILE A 903 -25.50 -39.10 -26.75
N SER A 904 -25.73 -40.34 -27.20
CA SER A 904 -25.41 -40.75 -28.56
C SER A 904 -26.38 -40.10 -29.55
N THR A 905 -25.86 -39.38 -30.53
CA THR A 905 -26.62 -39.00 -31.72
C THR A 905 -27.06 -40.26 -32.47
N LEU A 906 -28.32 -40.30 -32.93
CA LEU A 906 -28.84 -41.28 -33.88
C LEU A 906 -29.62 -40.56 -34.98
N GLU A 907 -29.47 -41.07 -36.20
CA GLU A 907 -30.03 -40.48 -37.43
C GLU A 907 -31.55 -40.77 -37.57
N PRO A 908 -32.29 -39.97 -38.35
CA PRO A 908 -33.75 -40.07 -38.44
C PRO A 908 -34.22 -41.37 -39.11
N SER A 909 -35.30 -41.94 -38.58
CA SER A 909 -35.93 -43.15 -39.08
C SER A 909 -36.66 -42.97 -40.41
N GLY A 910 -36.49 -43.91 -41.34
CA GLY A 910 -37.39 -44.09 -42.48
C GLY A 910 -38.62 -44.92 -42.13
N GLU A 911 -39.75 -44.61 -42.77
CA GLU A 911 -41.04 -45.29 -42.70
C GLU A 911 -41.48 -45.75 -44.11
N PRO A 912 -42.44 -46.69 -44.28
CA PRO A 912 -42.86 -47.79 -43.40
C PRO A 912 -43.16 -49.12 -44.14
N GLU A 913 -43.78 -50.09 -43.42
CA GLU A 913 -44.64 -51.20 -43.91
C GLU A 913 -44.02 -52.47 -44.57
N PRO A 914 -44.71 -53.64 -44.56
CA PRO A 914 -45.51 -54.20 -43.45
C PRO A 914 -45.43 -55.76 -43.29
N SER A 915 -45.75 -56.31 -42.09
CA SER A 915 -46.80 -57.35 -41.91
C SER A 915 -46.94 -57.97 -40.49
N ALA A 916 -48.18 -57.95 -39.99
CA ALA A 916 -48.90 -58.93 -39.14
C ALA A 916 -48.22 -59.80 -38.04
N LYS A 917 -48.57 -59.50 -36.77
CA LYS A 917 -49.30 -60.35 -35.76
C LYS A 917 -48.88 -61.82 -35.44
N PRO A 918 -49.17 -62.34 -34.22
CA PRO A 918 -49.14 -61.70 -32.88
C PRO A 918 -48.69 -62.65 -31.71
N GLU A 919 -48.91 -62.18 -30.47
CA GLU A 919 -49.36 -62.94 -29.28
C GLU A 919 -48.42 -63.40 -28.13
N LEU A 920 -49.03 -63.28 -26.94
CA LEU A 920 -48.84 -63.96 -25.63
C LEU A 920 -47.73 -63.53 -24.64
N GLU A 921 -48.26 -62.96 -23.54
CA GLU A 921 -47.74 -62.79 -22.18
C GLU A 921 -47.43 -64.14 -21.47
N PRO A 922 -46.68 -64.21 -20.34
CA PRO A 922 -47.15 -63.60 -19.07
C PRO A 922 -46.08 -63.05 -18.07
N LYS A 923 -46.64 -62.40 -17.03
CA LYS A 923 -46.01 -61.84 -15.80
C LYS A 923 -45.50 -62.98 -14.86
N ALA A 924 -44.82 -62.80 -13.72
CA ALA A 924 -44.80 -61.67 -12.76
C ALA A 924 -43.72 -61.82 -11.64
N LYS A 925 -43.36 -60.69 -11.00
CA LYS A 925 -43.01 -60.48 -9.54
C LYS A 925 -41.81 -61.27 -8.93
N SER A 926 -40.99 -60.74 -8.01
CA SER A 926 -40.83 -59.41 -7.35
C SER A 926 -39.48 -59.46 -6.54
N ALA A 927 -39.03 -58.55 -5.63
CA ALA A 927 -39.64 -57.47 -4.84
C ALA A 927 -38.56 -56.49 -4.26
N GLU A 928 -38.93 -55.73 -3.22
CA GLU A 928 -38.10 -54.97 -2.26
C GLU A 928 -37.35 -53.67 -2.68
N ARG A 929 -37.93 -52.56 -2.17
CA ARG A 929 -37.32 -51.50 -1.32
C ARG A 929 -36.83 -50.13 -1.86
N HIS A 930 -37.27 -49.14 -1.08
CA HIS A 930 -36.81 -47.76 -0.86
C HIS A 930 -36.91 -46.72 -2.00
N ALA A 931 -36.90 -45.45 -1.55
CA ALA A 931 -37.38 -44.26 -2.24
C ALA A 931 -36.65 -43.01 -1.71
N LEU A 932 -36.88 -41.86 -2.34
CA LEU A 932 -36.23 -40.55 -2.12
C LEU A 932 -34.76 -40.55 -2.64
N SER A 933 -34.21 -39.45 -3.17
CA SER A 933 -34.55 -38.03 -2.96
C SER A 933 -34.48 -37.19 -4.26
N SER A 934 -34.55 -35.86 -4.13
CA SER A 934 -34.46 -34.85 -5.20
C SER A 934 -33.40 -33.77 -4.89
N ARG A 935 -33.10 -32.91 -5.89
CA ARG A 935 -32.35 -31.61 -5.85
C ARG A 935 -30.83 -31.61 -6.11
N LEU A 936 -30.46 -30.92 -7.21
CA LEU A 936 -29.60 -29.71 -7.35
C LEU A 936 -28.21 -29.55 -6.66
N PHE A 937 -27.35 -28.77 -7.37
CA PHE A 937 -26.24 -27.88 -6.93
C PHE A 937 -24.78 -28.41 -6.73
N ILE A 938 -23.84 -27.44 -6.76
CA ILE A 938 -22.44 -27.41 -6.24
C ILE A 938 -21.32 -28.11 -7.06
N THR A 939 -20.04 -27.74 -6.89
CA THR A 939 -19.28 -26.66 -7.61
C THR A 939 -17.76 -26.68 -7.27
N SER A 940 -16.95 -25.88 -8.01
CA SER A 940 -15.54 -25.49 -7.74
C SER A 940 -14.44 -26.53 -8.07
N LEU A 941 -13.18 -26.21 -8.44
CA LEU A 941 -12.19 -25.14 -8.11
C LEU A 941 -11.51 -25.29 -6.72
N TRP A 942 -10.21 -24.99 -6.52
CA TRP A 942 -9.17 -24.46 -7.45
C TRP A 942 -7.86 -25.32 -7.37
N VAL A 943 -6.57 -24.93 -7.39
CA VAL A 943 -5.80 -23.65 -7.27
C VAL A 943 -4.90 -23.43 -8.52
N LEU A 944 -3.69 -22.82 -8.60
CA LEU A 944 -2.57 -22.50 -7.69
C LEU A 944 -1.77 -21.27 -8.21
N THR A 945 -0.83 -20.70 -7.43
CA THR A 945 -0.09 -19.44 -7.77
C THR A 945 1.34 -19.39 -7.18
N TRP A 946 2.26 -18.56 -7.73
CA TRP A 946 3.44 -18.01 -7.01
C TRP A 946 3.85 -16.60 -7.49
N THR A 947 4.46 -15.81 -6.58
CA THR A 947 5.20 -14.52 -6.71
C THR A 947 4.52 -13.16 -7.04
N LEU A 948 4.48 -12.32 -5.98
CA LEU A 948 4.92 -10.90 -5.82
C LEU A 948 4.10 -9.65 -6.25
N PHE A 949 4.25 -8.63 -5.37
CA PHE A 949 3.68 -7.26 -5.29
C PHE A 949 2.15 -7.13 -5.22
N ASP A 950 1.55 -6.20 -4.46
CA ASP A 950 2.08 -5.04 -3.70
C ASP A 950 1.50 -5.00 -2.26
#